data_AF-A0AAW3AG64-F1
#
_entry.id   AF-A0AAW3AG64-F1
#
_cell.length_a   1.000
_cell.length_b   1.000
_cell.length_c   1.000
_cell.angle_alpha   90.00
_cell.angle_beta   90.00
_cell.angle_gamma   90.00
#
_symmetry.space_group_name_H-M   'P 1'
#
loop_
_entity.id
_entity.type
_entity.pdbx_description
1 polymer ?
#
loop_
_entity_poly.entity_id
_entity_poly.type
_entity_poly.pdbx_seq_one_letter_code
_entity_poly.pdbx_strand_id
1 'polypeptide(L)'
;MMLRFFTDKANHQALKAVLCALFLQKPLEVTLSSTYSAPYLQLPKSKAALYSCNETARLLWNTHAAPSLADNSLEGEVEWLEWESTVLTPALTPLYTQRRITSEAEAALKKLDSTIEEHQGTVAVKGLPSSKSFLVDSVLFASLLPALCEGGLLPATEAEAVPYLIKWFQAFQVEHAELIASAFDVLSVQEYGDFLRVPRTYQVSPKKQKTFFATSPIYYVNASPHIGHVYSTLIVDVLGRYHRVKGEEVFVMTGTDEHGQKVAEAAAKQGVSPMDFTTSVSNEFKQCFKEMNYDMNYFIRTTNPMHERLVGDIWKKLEAKGDIYLGKYEGWYSVSDESFLTAQNVADSVDKDGNPCKISLESGHVVTWVVEENYMFRLSAFRERLLKHFHDHPNCIVPEFRRREVIKTVEKGLFDLSISRKCESVMNWSIPVPGDDRHCIYVWLDALFSYYVGSIARVAADGTEALDEDYRTLSRWPADLQVVGKDILKFHAIYWPAFLMSADLPLPERLVSHGWWTKDHKKISKSLGNAFDPVEKANEFGIDAFKYFLLRESNFQDDGDYSDRNMVARLNGELADTLGNLVSRCVTPKINVGGVWPEPAEYNETDRTLIASLNNLAGTVDHYYCLPDIQNALIAIFDVLRSLNVYVTDNAPWKLVKTDTARLGTVLYVTMEGLRICNMFLQPVMPQKAKEIMDALGVPEAVRMDMENYPFGIVKPGTKIGGLAEGQVIFQKVTLPAEEGNAAQGDSKKAM
;
A
#
# COMPACT_ATOMS: atom_id res chain seq x y z
N MET A 1 6.39 -24.63 0.25
CA MET A 1 7.54 -24.27 -0.62
C MET A 1 8.09 -22.93 -0.14
N MET A 2 9.35 -22.60 -0.40
CA MET A 2 10.10 -21.55 0.29
C MET A 2 10.97 -20.69 -0.66
N LEU A 3 10.89 -19.34 -0.53
CA LEU A 3 11.68 -18.14 -0.99
C LEU A 3 10.65 -16.94 -1.10
N ARG A 4 10.88 -15.62 -1.31
CA ARG A 4 12.08 -14.83 -1.66
C ARG A 4 12.14 -13.31 -1.22
N PHE A 5 11.77 -12.86 0.01
CA PHE A 5 11.37 -11.43 0.25
C PHE A 5 11.99 -10.41 1.25
N PHE A 6 13.07 -10.62 2.01
CA PHE A 6 13.56 -9.53 2.91
C PHE A 6 14.45 -8.47 2.22
N THR A 7 14.39 -7.23 2.75
CA THR A 7 15.41 -6.19 2.55
C THR A 7 16.46 -6.26 3.66
N ASP A 8 17.71 -5.91 3.36
CA ASP A 8 18.85 -5.92 4.31
C ASP A 8 18.56 -5.11 5.61
N LYS A 9 17.69 -4.10 5.53
CA LYS A 9 17.25 -3.29 6.68
C LYS A 9 16.28 -4.03 7.60
N ALA A 10 15.45 -4.92 7.06
CA ALA A 10 14.48 -5.71 7.84
C ALA A 10 15.11 -6.95 8.51
N ASN A 11 16.26 -7.43 8.04
CA ASN A 11 16.97 -8.60 8.58
C ASN A 11 17.61 -8.30 9.94
N HIS A 12 18.52 -7.32 10.01
CA HIS A 12 19.28 -7.06 11.23
C HIS A 12 18.40 -6.62 12.41
N GLN A 13 17.30 -5.93 12.15
CA GLN A 13 16.31 -5.56 13.16
C GLN A 13 15.66 -6.82 13.79
N ALA A 14 15.26 -7.80 12.98
CA ALA A 14 14.77 -9.09 13.51
C ALA A 14 15.78 -9.74 14.46
N LEU A 15 17.06 -9.76 14.05
CA LEU A 15 18.15 -10.36 14.82
C LEU A 15 18.39 -9.68 16.17
N LYS A 16 18.48 -8.34 16.19
CA LYS A 16 18.61 -7.55 17.43
C LYS A 16 17.63 -8.05 18.49
N ALA A 17 16.35 -8.09 18.10
CA ALA A 17 15.25 -8.32 19.00
C ALA A 17 15.12 -9.81 19.43
N VAL A 18 15.46 -10.75 18.54
CA VAL A 18 15.53 -12.19 18.88
C VAL A 18 16.70 -12.50 19.83
N LEU A 19 17.91 -11.97 19.57
CA LEU A 19 19.06 -12.13 20.46
C LEU A 19 18.77 -11.63 21.88
N CYS A 20 18.18 -10.42 21.99
CA CYS A 20 17.83 -9.82 23.29
C CYS A 20 16.87 -10.70 24.11
N ALA A 21 15.92 -11.38 23.48
CA ALA A 21 14.93 -12.20 24.19
C ALA A 21 15.40 -13.62 24.48
N LEU A 22 16.22 -14.23 23.61
CA LEU A 22 16.87 -15.51 23.88
C LEU A 22 17.78 -15.41 25.11
N PHE A 23 18.55 -14.31 25.23
CA PHE A 23 19.35 -13.99 26.42
C PHE A 23 18.51 -13.94 27.71
N LEU A 24 17.34 -13.29 27.66
CA LEU A 24 16.42 -13.19 28.81
C LEU A 24 15.50 -14.42 28.97
N GLN A 25 15.70 -15.46 28.14
CA GLN A 25 14.90 -16.69 28.07
C GLN A 25 13.38 -16.40 27.96
N LYS A 26 13.00 -15.46 27.09
CA LYS A 26 11.60 -15.07 26.87
C LYS A 26 11.09 -15.56 25.51
N PRO A 27 9.89 -16.18 25.44
CA PRO A 27 9.25 -16.48 24.16
C PRO A 27 8.80 -15.17 23.49
N LEU A 28 8.92 -15.15 22.16
CA LEU A 28 8.53 -14.05 21.29
C LEU A 28 7.54 -14.54 20.24
N GLU A 29 6.71 -13.62 19.74
CA GLU A 29 5.93 -13.80 18.52
C GLU A 29 6.45 -12.78 17.48
N VAL A 30 6.70 -13.23 16.24
CA VAL A 30 7.31 -12.41 15.18
C VAL A 30 6.21 -11.97 14.21
N THR A 31 5.93 -10.66 14.16
CA THR A 31 4.84 -10.10 13.35
C THR A 31 5.38 -9.06 12.36
N LEU A 32 4.72 -8.93 11.21
CA LEU A 32 5.15 -8.02 10.13
C LEU A 32 4.48 -6.65 10.26
N SER A 33 5.25 -5.57 10.10
CA SER A 33 4.68 -4.22 10.05
C SER A 33 3.77 -4.02 8.84
N SER A 34 2.89 -3.04 8.96
CA SER A 34 1.99 -2.52 7.92
C SER A 34 2.70 -1.92 6.70
N THR A 35 4.02 -2.03 6.62
CA THR A 35 4.90 -1.46 5.59
C THR A 35 5.99 -2.43 5.12
N TYR A 36 6.09 -3.62 5.71
CA TYR A 36 7.10 -4.67 5.45
C TYR A 36 8.59 -4.23 5.50
N SER A 37 8.87 -3.00 5.92
CA SER A 37 10.19 -2.40 6.06
C SER A 37 10.88 -2.72 7.39
N ALA A 38 10.13 -3.21 8.38
CA ALA A 38 10.65 -3.81 9.61
C ALA A 38 9.67 -4.89 10.12
N PRO A 39 10.14 -6.05 10.60
CA PRO A 39 9.32 -6.86 11.49
C PRO A 39 9.22 -6.14 12.85
N TYR A 40 8.12 -6.32 13.57
CA TYR A 40 8.02 -5.93 14.96
C TYR A 40 7.71 -7.17 15.79
N LEU A 41 8.33 -7.27 16.96
CA LEU A 41 8.06 -8.39 17.86
C LEU A 41 6.82 -8.12 18.70
N GLN A 42 6.19 -9.18 19.19
CA GLN A 42 5.13 -9.12 20.19
C GLN A 42 5.47 -10.03 21.37
N LEU A 43 5.14 -9.59 22.58
CA LEU A 43 5.17 -10.43 23.77
C LEU A 43 3.90 -11.30 23.81
N PRO A 44 3.99 -12.65 23.84
CA PRO A 44 2.84 -13.54 23.66
C PRO A 44 1.66 -13.38 24.63
N LYS A 45 1.84 -12.66 25.75
CA LYS A 45 0.78 -12.38 26.74
C LYS A 45 0.13 -11.00 26.64
N SER A 46 0.78 -10.01 26.04
CA SER A 46 0.25 -8.64 25.94
C SER A 46 -0.17 -8.26 24.53
N LYS A 47 0.36 -8.94 23.51
CA LYS A 47 0.27 -8.54 22.09
C LYS A 47 0.76 -7.11 21.80
N ALA A 48 1.44 -6.46 22.76
CA ALA A 48 2.01 -5.14 22.57
C ALA A 48 3.07 -5.21 21.46
N ALA A 49 2.85 -4.43 20.40
CA ALA A 49 3.76 -4.33 19.27
C ALA A 49 5.02 -3.57 19.66
N LEU A 50 6.18 -4.18 19.44
CA LEU A 50 7.49 -3.63 19.76
C LEU A 50 8.07 -2.96 18.52
N TYR A 51 7.59 -1.74 18.24
CA TYR A 51 7.72 -1.04 16.96
C TYR A 51 9.16 -0.76 16.48
N SER A 52 10.15 -0.84 17.37
CA SER A 52 11.57 -0.91 17.03
C SER A 52 12.34 -1.83 17.98
N CYS A 53 13.53 -2.25 17.55
CA CYS A 53 14.34 -3.19 18.32
C CYS A 53 15.01 -2.54 19.53
N ASN A 54 15.19 -1.22 19.50
CA ASN A 54 15.75 -0.48 20.63
C ASN A 54 14.63 -0.17 21.65
N GLU A 55 13.38 0.00 21.22
CA GLU A 55 12.20 -0.08 22.10
C GLU A 55 11.97 -1.49 22.66
N THR A 56 12.24 -2.55 21.89
CA THR A 56 12.23 -3.94 22.37
C THR A 56 13.26 -4.12 23.49
N ALA A 57 14.51 -3.71 23.25
CA ALA A 57 15.59 -3.76 24.23
C ALA A 57 15.23 -2.97 25.50
N ARG A 58 14.76 -1.72 25.35
CA ARG A 58 14.27 -0.87 26.45
C ARG A 58 13.13 -1.50 27.25
N LEU A 59 12.12 -2.08 26.59
CA LEU A 59 10.98 -2.68 27.29
C LEU A 59 11.41 -3.95 28.03
N LEU A 60 12.18 -4.82 27.38
CA LEU A 60 12.71 -6.03 28.00
C LEU A 60 13.58 -5.69 29.22
N TRP A 61 14.44 -4.68 29.11
CA TRP A 61 15.23 -4.14 30.22
C TRP A 61 14.33 -3.61 31.34
N ASN A 62 13.44 -2.64 31.05
CA ASN A 62 12.56 -2.01 32.03
C ASN A 62 11.57 -2.99 32.72
N THR A 63 11.28 -4.14 32.09
CA THR A 63 10.34 -5.15 32.62
C THR A 63 11.04 -6.29 33.35
N HIS A 64 12.31 -6.60 33.02
CA HIS A 64 12.99 -7.83 33.45
C HIS A 64 14.44 -7.66 33.96
N ALA A 65 15.01 -6.45 33.97
CA ALA A 65 16.27 -6.20 34.67
C ALA A 65 16.11 -6.53 36.17
N ALA A 66 17.05 -7.31 36.71
CA ALA A 66 17.02 -7.71 38.11
C ALA A 66 17.31 -6.50 39.02
N PRO A 67 16.67 -6.40 40.21
CA PRO A 67 16.84 -5.26 41.13
C PRO A 67 18.21 -5.19 41.83
N SER A 68 19.23 -5.90 41.31
CA SER A 68 20.61 -5.86 41.78
C SER A 68 21.46 -4.77 41.11
N LEU A 69 21.02 -4.19 39.99
CA LEU A 69 21.67 -3.04 39.35
C LEU A 69 21.19 -1.71 39.98
N ALA A 70 21.52 -1.53 41.26
CA ALA A 70 21.15 -0.36 42.06
C ALA A 70 22.23 0.76 41.98
N ASP A 71 22.71 1.05 40.77
CA ASP A 71 23.79 2.03 40.51
C ASP A 71 23.52 2.85 39.24
N ASN A 72 24.31 3.89 39.01
CA ASN A 72 24.10 4.94 38.00
C ASN A 72 24.39 4.51 36.54
N SER A 73 24.42 3.20 36.25
CA SER A 73 24.67 2.67 34.91
C SER A 73 23.47 2.80 33.96
N LEU A 74 22.25 2.91 34.50
CA LEU A 74 20.99 2.83 33.77
C LEU A 74 20.79 3.94 32.72
N GLU A 75 21.32 5.14 32.93
CA GLU A 75 21.22 6.23 31.95
C GLU A 75 22.11 5.96 30.72
N GLY A 76 23.29 5.37 30.93
CA GLY A 76 24.33 5.21 29.90
C GLY A 76 23.98 4.21 28.80
N GLU A 77 23.31 3.10 29.12
CA GLU A 77 22.87 2.15 28.09
C GLU A 77 21.75 2.73 27.22
N VAL A 78 20.89 3.57 27.81
CA VAL A 78 19.84 4.28 27.09
C VAL A 78 20.44 5.30 26.12
N GLU A 79 21.47 6.06 26.53
CA GLU A 79 22.26 6.95 25.66
C GLU A 79 22.83 6.19 24.43
N TRP A 80 23.39 4.98 24.62
CA TRP A 80 23.93 4.18 23.51
C TRP A 80 22.86 3.60 22.59
N LEU A 81 21.71 3.16 23.12
CA LEU A 81 20.58 2.72 22.30
C LEU A 81 19.95 3.88 21.50
N GLU A 82 20.04 5.13 21.98
CA GLU A 82 19.69 6.32 21.18
C GLU A 82 20.75 6.61 20.12
N TRP A 83 22.04 6.62 20.46
CA TRP A 83 23.10 6.85 19.47
C TRP A 83 23.08 5.79 18.36
N GLU A 84 22.81 4.53 18.68
CA GLU A 84 22.70 3.46 17.68
C GLU A 84 21.51 3.69 16.73
N SER A 85 20.34 4.03 17.26
CA SER A 85 19.12 4.23 16.46
C SER A 85 19.09 5.57 15.69
N THR A 86 19.73 6.62 16.21
CA THR A 86 19.71 7.97 15.65
C THR A 86 20.96 8.34 14.84
N VAL A 87 22.09 7.64 15.03
CA VAL A 87 23.34 7.90 14.31
C VAL A 87 23.82 6.67 13.54
N LEU A 88 24.06 5.53 14.20
CA LEU A 88 24.68 4.36 13.54
C LEU A 88 23.78 3.72 12.47
N THR A 89 22.55 3.32 12.82
CA THR A 89 21.58 2.73 11.88
C THR A 89 21.29 3.66 10.68
N PRO A 90 21.07 4.99 10.87
CA PRO A 90 20.95 5.93 9.75
C PRO A 90 22.21 6.03 8.88
N ALA A 91 23.39 6.17 9.49
CA ALA A 91 24.66 6.30 8.78
C ALA A 91 25.01 5.06 7.94
N LEU A 92 24.70 3.85 8.42
CA LEU A 92 24.93 2.60 7.70
C LEU A 92 23.80 2.24 6.71
N THR A 93 22.67 2.95 6.72
CA THR A 93 21.54 2.67 5.81
C THR A 93 21.93 2.74 4.32
N PRO A 94 22.71 3.72 3.81
CA PRO A 94 23.17 3.74 2.42
C PRO A 94 24.10 2.57 2.04
N LEU A 95 24.92 2.07 2.98
CA LEU A 95 25.77 0.90 2.75
C LEU A 95 24.90 -0.34 2.47
N TYR A 96 23.82 -0.50 3.23
CA TYR A 96 22.88 -1.61 3.07
C TYR A 96 21.98 -1.44 1.83
N THR A 97 21.39 -0.26 1.61
CA THR A 97 20.39 -0.09 0.54
C THR A 97 20.96 0.26 -0.83
N GLN A 98 22.17 0.84 -0.89
CA GLN A 98 22.79 1.33 -2.13
C GLN A 98 24.19 0.76 -2.38
N ARG A 99 24.68 -0.17 -1.52
CA ARG A 99 26.05 -0.73 -1.56
C ARG A 99 27.13 0.38 -1.54
N ARG A 100 26.85 1.50 -0.87
CA ARG A 100 27.67 2.71 -0.86
C ARG A 100 27.98 3.16 0.58
N ILE A 101 29.26 3.19 0.94
CA ILE A 101 29.72 3.87 2.16
C ILE A 101 29.65 5.40 1.99
N THR A 102 29.48 6.14 3.09
CA THR A 102 29.49 7.60 3.13
C THR A 102 30.36 8.11 4.27
N SER A 103 30.69 9.41 4.25
CA SER A 103 31.44 10.10 5.31
C SER A 103 30.84 9.91 6.71
N GLU A 104 29.53 9.79 6.80
CA GLU A 104 28.80 9.61 8.06
C GLU A 104 28.95 8.16 8.57
N ALA A 105 28.94 7.17 7.66
CA ALA A 105 29.19 5.77 7.97
C ALA A 105 30.63 5.57 8.49
N GLU A 106 31.62 6.13 7.79
CA GLU A 106 33.01 6.11 8.22
C GLU A 106 33.21 6.74 9.60
N ALA A 107 32.65 7.93 9.84
CA ALA A 107 32.77 8.63 11.11
C ALA A 107 32.09 7.87 12.26
N ALA A 108 30.93 7.25 12.02
CA ALA A 108 30.24 6.45 13.02
C ALA A 108 31.01 5.16 13.38
N LEU A 109 31.58 4.47 12.38
CA LEU A 109 32.41 3.29 12.59
C LEU A 109 33.71 3.63 13.33
N LYS A 110 34.42 4.68 12.91
CA LYS A 110 35.68 5.15 13.54
C LYS A 110 35.46 5.61 14.99
N LYS A 111 34.33 6.27 15.30
CA LYS A 111 33.96 6.60 16.70
C LYS A 111 33.76 5.35 17.55
N LEU A 112 33.08 4.33 17.02
CA LEU A 112 32.81 3.09 17.76
C LEU A 112 34.11 2.29 17.99
N ASP A 113 35.01 2.25 16.99
CA ASP A 113 36.33 1.62 17.10
C ASP A 113 37.18 2.23 18.22
N SER A 114 37.33 3.56 18.27
CA SER A 114 38.05 4.24 19.36
C SER A 114 37.39 4.03 20.72
N THR A 115 36.05 3.95 20.79
CA THR A 115 35.34 3.64 22.05
C THR A 115 35.74 2.25 22.57
N ILE A 116 35.84 1.27 21.67
CA ILE A 116 36.21 -0.13 21.97
C ILE A 116 37.71 -0.24 22.34
N GLU A 117 38.57 0.57 21.72
CA GLU A 117 39.99 0.70 22.11
C GLU A 117 40.14 1.22 23.55
N GLU A 118 39.52 2.37 23.85
CA GLU A 118 39.53 3.01 25.19
C GLU A 118 39.06 2.06 26.30
N HIS A 119 38.08 1.20 25.99
CA HIS A 119 37.42 0.31 26.95
C HIS A 119 37.79 -1.18 26.74
N GLN A 120 38.99 -1.44 26.21
CA GLN A 120 39.64 -2.76 26.16
C GLN A 120 38.80 -3.91 25.55
N GLY A 121 38.05 -3.63 24.48
CA GLY A 121 37.19 -4.64 23.86
C GLY A 121 35.80 -4.77 24.49
N THR A 122 35.31 -3.74 25.18
CA THR A 122 33.92 -3.63 25.65
C THR A 122 33.31 -2.31 25.19
N VAL A 123 32.01 -2.28 24.90
CA VAL A 123 31.29 -1.00 24.67
C VAL A 123 30.76 -0.50 26.01
N ALA A 124 31.64 0.15 26.78
CA ALA A 124 31.33 0.63 28.13
C ALA A 124 31.00 2.14 28.15
N VAL A 125 30.48 2.60 29.30
CA VAL A 125 30.06 4.00 29.50
C VAL A 125 30.84 4.64 30.65
N LYS A 126 31.42 5.81 30.40
CA LYS A 126 31.97 6.73 31.43
C LYS A 126 32.96 6.07 32.43
N GLY A 127 33.81 5.17 31.95
CA GLY A 127 35.14 4.92 32.56
C GLY A 127 35.25 3.95 33.75
N LEU A 128 34.28 3.06 33.99
CA LEU A 128 34.41 1.96 34.96
C LEU A 128 33.96 0.60 34.36
N PRO A 129 34.86 -0.37 34.15
CA PRO A 129 34.51 -1.68 33.58
C PRO A 129 34.18 -2.72 34.67
N SER A 130 33.02 -3.40 34.59
CA SER A 130 32.78 -4.64 35.36
C SER A 130 31.62 -5.56 34.90
N SER A 131 31.08 -5.41 33.68
CA SER A 131 30.31 -6.48 33.01
C SER A 131 30.14 -6.19 31.51
N LYS A 132 29.92 -7.22 30.68
CA LYS A 132 29.37 -7.01 29.33
C LYS A 132 27.98 -6.41 29.43
N SER A 133 27.71 -5.32 28.72
CA SER A 133 26.32 -4.92 28.47
C SER A 133 25.80 -5.76 27.30
N PHE A 134 25.47 -7.02 27.60
CA PHE A 134 25.10 -8.00 26.58
C PHE A 134 23.94 -7.52 25.67
N LEU A 135 23.06 -6.66 26.21
CA LEU A 135 21.98 -6.02 25.48
C LEU A 135 22.50 -5.01 24.43
N VAL A 136 23.38 -4.08 24.82
CA VAL A 136 23.99 -3.11 23.90
C VAL A 136 24.90 -3.80 22.90
N ASP A 137 25.72 -4.75 23.37
CA ASP A 137 26.60 -5.56 22.51
C ASP A 137 25.79 -6.35 21.45
N SER A 138 24.66 -6.97 21.82
CA SER A 138 23.77 -7.67 20.89
C SER A 138 23.13 -6.74 19.85
N VAL A 139 22.73 -5.53 20.27
CA VAL A 139 22.12 -4.54 19.37
C VAL A 139 23.14 -4.04 18.35
N LEU A 140 24.38 -3.75 18.79
CA LEU A 140 25.48 -3.34 17.92
C LEU A 140 25.94 -4.47 16.99
N PHE A 141 26.10 -5.70 17.52
CA PHE A 141 26.52 -6.86 16.74
C PHE A 141 25.55 -7.13 15.59
N ALA A 142 24.24 -7.15 15.88
CA ALA A 142 23.22 -7.36 14.87
C ALA A 142 23.19 -6.23 13.83
N SER A 143 23.34 -4.95 14.23
CA SER A 143 23.50 -3.85 13.29
C SER A 143 24.72 -4.02 12.39
N LEU A 144 25.87 -4.42 12.93
CA LEU A 144 27.13 -4.52 12.19
C LEU A 144 27.23 -5.79 11.34
N LEU A 145 26.42 -6.82 11.61
CA LEU A 145 26.44 -8.11 10.93
C LEU A 145 26.45 -8.01 9.39
N PRO A 146 25.60 -7.19 8.72
CA PRO A 146 25.62 -7.06 7.27
C PRO A 146 26.91 -6.39 6.73
N ALA A 147 27.60 -5.59 7.56
CA ALA A 147 28.84 -4.92 7.17
C ALA A 147 30.07 -5.81 7.39
N LEU A 148 30.13 -6.54 8.52
CA LEU A 148 31.34 -7.21 9.02
C LEU A 148 31.32 -8.75 8.94
N CYS A 149 30.24 -9.38 8.46
CA CYS A 149 30.24 -10.83 8.24
C CYS A 149 31.23 -11.26 7.14
N GLU A 150 31.50 -12.57 7.04
CA GLU A 150 32.28 -13.11 5.93
C GLU A 150 31.55 -12.87 4.59
N GLY A 151 32.23 -12.25 3.63
CA GLY A 151 31.61 -11.75 2.40
C GLY A 151 30.67 -10.54 2.61
N GLY A 152 30.86 -9.80 3.71
CA GLY A 152 30.10 -8.62 4.12
C GLY A 152 30.26 -7.39 3.21
N LEU A 153 29.53 -6.34 3.56
CA LEU A 153 29.41 -5.14 2.72
C LEU A 153 30.51 -4.08 2.91
N LEU A 154 31.29 -4.14 3.99
CA LEU A 154 32.35 -3.18 4.23
C LEU A 154 33.59 -3.53 3.37
N PRO A 155 34.13 -2.61 2.55
CA PRO A 155 35.36 -2.86 1.80
C PRO A 155 36.54 -3.15 2.73
N ALA A 156 37.44 -4.05 2.32
CA ALA A 156 38.60 -4.46 3.12
C ALA A 156 39.47 -3.27 3.59
N THR A 157 39.63 -2.23 2.76
CA THR A 157 40.38 -1.01 3.09
C THR A 157 39.73 -0.16 4.19
N GLU A 158 38.39 -0.19 4.31
CA GLU A 158 37.68 0.50 5.40
C GLU A 158 37.60 -0.38 6.65
N ALA A 159 37.58 -1.70 6.49
CA ALA A 159 37.72 -2.65 7.59
C ALA A 159 39.10 -2.51 8.27
N GLU A 160 40.19 -2.39 7.51
CA GLU A 160 41.54 -2.11 8.03
C GLU A 160 41.62 -0.80 8.86
N ALA A 161 40.70 0.14 8.64
CA ALA A 161 40.62 1.40 9.38
C ALA A 161 39.83 1.31 10.71
N VAL A 162 39.26 0.15 11.07
CA VAL A 162 38.56 -0.11 12.35
C VAL A 162 38.98 -1.44 13.01
N PRO A 163 40.27 -1.57 13.40
CA PRO A 163 40.88 -2.84 13.80
C PRO A 163 40.48 -3.35 15.20
N TYR A 164 39.85 -2.55 16.05
CA TYR A 164 39.37 -2.96 17.37
C TYR A 164 37.91 -3.41 17.31
N LEU A 165 37.09 -2.73 16.52
CA LEU A 165 35.71 -3.09 16.20
C LEU A 165 35.62 -4.49 15.58
N ILE A 166 36.53 -4.82 14.66
CA ILE A 166 36.60 -6.16 14.05
C ILE A 166 36.96 -7.24 15.08
N LYS A 167 37.94 -6.98 15.95
CA LYS A 167 38.32 -7.92 17.02
C LYS A 167 37.18 -8.15 18.01
N TRP A 168 36.48 -7.09 18.41
CA TRP A 168 35.28 -7.16 19.26
C TRP A 168 34.18 -7.98 18.58
N PHE A 169 33.88 -7.71 17.31
CA PHE A 169 32.84 -8.40 16.55
C PHE A 169 33.13 -9.91 16.43
N GLN A 170 34.39 -10.27 16.12
CA GLN A 170 34.84 -11.67 16.06
C GLN A 170 34.81 -12.34 17.44
N ALA A 171 35.24 -11.66 18.49
CA ALA A 171 35.19 -12.18 19.86
C ALA A 171 33.75 -12.44 20.32
N PHE A 172 32.84 -11.48 20.10
CA PHE A 172 31.41 -11.63 20.40
C PHE A 172 30.79 -12.79 19.62
N GLN A 173 31.12 -12.93 18.33
CA GLN A 173 30.63 -14.02 17.48
C GLN A 173 31.06 -15.40 18.01
N VAL A 174 32.33 -15.55 18.42
CA VAL A 174 32.86 -16.81 18.98
C VAL A 174 32.25 -17.12 20.34
N GLU A 175 32.18 -16.13 21.24
CA GLU A 175 31.76 -16.34 22.63
C GLU A 175 30.23 -16.51 22.79
N HIS A 176 29.45 -16.10 21.79
CA HIS A 176 28.00 -16.19 21.79
C HIS A 176 27.43 -17.05 20.63
N ALA A 177 28.26 -17.92 20.05
CA ALA A 177 27.93 -18.76 18.91
C ALA A 177 26.63 -19.57 19.07
N GLU A 178 26.39 -20.20 20.23
CA GLU A 178 25.16 -20.97 20.49
C GLU A 178 23.89 -20.11 20.47
N LEU A 179 23.98 -18.88 21.00
CA LEU A 179 22.85 -17.93 21.02
C LEU A 179 22.58 -17.37 19.62
N ILE A 180 23.65 -17.10 18.85
CA ILE A 180 23.54 -16.62 17.47
C ILE A 180 22.98 -17.72 16.57
N ALA A 181 23.44 -18.97 16.71
CA ALA A 181 22.86 -20.12 16.02
C ALA A 181 21.38 -20.32 16.36
N SER A 182 21.01 -20.19 17.63
CA SER A 182 19.59 -20.25 18.08
C SER A 182 18.75 -19.12 17.48
N ALA A 183 19.31 -17.90 17.37
CA ALA A 183 18.64 -16.78 16.72
C ALA A 183 18.53 -16.95 15.19
N PHE A 184 19.51 -17.60 14.57
CA PHE A 184 19.55 -17.90 13.14
C PHE A 184 18.51 -18.97 12.79
N ASP A 185 18.38 -20.04 13.58
CA ASP A 185 17.34 -21.06 13.42
C ASP A 185 15.92 -20.45 13.49
N VAL A 186 15.65 -19.65 14.53
CA VAL A 186 14.40 -18.88 14.70
C VAL A 186 14.11 -17.94 13.51
N LEU A 187 15.13 -17.45 12.81
CA LEU A 187 15.01 -16.58 11.64
C LEU A 187 15.17 -17.31 10.30
N SER A 188 15.33 -18.63 10.30
CA SER A 188 15.60 -19.48 9.11
C SER A 188 16.82 -19.02 8.28
N VAL A 189 17.88 -18.61 8.98
CA VAL A 189 19.21 -18.25 8.45
C VAL A 189 20.09 -19.50 8.56
N GLN A 190 20.90 -19.84 7.55
CA GLN A 190 21.78 -21.02 7.61
C GLN A 190 23.24 -20.61 7.82
N GLU A 191 23.73 -19.60 7.09
CA GLU A 191 25.09 -19.07 7.21
C GLU A 191 25.11 -17.56 7.50
N TYR A 192 26.22 -17.05 8.03
CA TYR A 192 26.40 -15.61 8.28
C TYR A 192 26.26 -14.76 7.01
N GLY A 193 26.75 -15.26 5.87
CA GLY A 193 26.59 -14.62 4.56
C GLY A 193 25.13 -14.54 4.10
N ASP A 194 24.22 -15.33 4.69
CA ASP A 194 22.80 -15.25 4.38
C ASP A 194 22.13 -14.01 4.96
N PHE A 195 22.71 -13.25 5.91
CA PHE A 195 22.07 -12.00 6.35
C PHE A 195 21.88 -10.97 5.23
N LEU A 196 22.67 -11.11 4.16
CA LEU A 196 22.65 -10.34 2.91
C LEU A 196 21.87 -11.03 1.78
N ARG A 197 21.26 -12.20 2.04
CA ARG A 197 20.71 -13.11 1.03
C ARG A 197 19.39 -13.80 1.43
N VAL A 198 19.07 -13.94 2.73
CA VAL A 198 17.86 -14.59 3.25
C VAL A 198 16.64 -13.86 2.71
N PRO A 199 15.82 -14.55 1.91
CA PRO A 199 14.72 -13.89 1.27
C PRO A 199 13.45 -14.62 1.71
N ARG A 200 12.79 -14.10 2.77
CA ARG A 200 11.70 -14.79 3.50
C ARG A 200 10.53 -15.23 2.65
N THR A 201 9.78 -16.20 3.16
CA THR A 201 8.94 -17.05 2.35
C THR A 201 7.48 -16.94 2.75
N TYR A 202 6.68 -16.29 1.91
CA TYR A 202 5.26 -16.14 2.19
C TYR A 202 4.51 -17.39 1.72
N GLN A 203 3.63 -17.90 2.58
CA GLN A 203 2.62 -18.86 2.16
C GLN A 203 1.44 -18.08 1.57
N VAL A 204 0.77 -18.65 0.56
CA VAL A 204 -0.47 -18.06 0.03
C VAL A 204 -1.51 -18.11 1.15
N SER A 205 -2.03 -16.95 1.55
CA SER A 205 -3.02 -16.83 2.62
C SER A 205 -4.26 -17.67 2.28
N PRO A 206 -4.84 -18.42 3.23
CA PRO A 206 -6.02 -19.25 2.95
C PRO A 206 -7.19 -18.38 2.48
N LYS A 207 -8.07 -18.97 1.66
CA LYS A 207 -9.33 -18.32 1.25
C LYS A 207 -10.15 -17.92 2.48
N LYS A 208 -10.62 -16.68 2.53
CA LYS A 208 -11.61 -16.26 3.55
C LYS A 208 -12.94 -17.00 3.33
N GLN A 209 -13.59 -17.43 4.41
CA GLN A 209 -14.98 -17.94 4.38
C GLN A 209 -16.04 -16.83 4.36
N LYS A 210 -15.58 -15.58 4.47
CA LYS A 210 -16.34 -14.34 4.42
C LYS A 210 -16.18 -13.77 3.01
N THR A 211 -17.24 -13.23 2.41
CA THR A 211 -17.17 -12.46 1.17
C THR A 211 -16.22 -11.26 1.37
N PHE A 212 -15.14 -11.22 0.60
CA PHE A 212 -14.17 -10.12 0.63
C PHE A 212 -14.85 -8.81 0.21
N PHE A 213 -14.84 -7.83 1.10
CA PHE A 213 -15.54 -6.56 0.93
C PHE A 213 -14.56 -5.39 0.86
N ALA A 214 -14.48 -4.73 -0.31
CA ALA A 214 -13.68 -3.53 -0.49
C ALA A 214 -14.48 -2.33 -1.01
N THR A 215 -14.14 -1.12 -0.55
CA THR A 215 -14.82 0.13 -0.92
C THR A 215 -13.85 1.16 -1.47
N SER A 216 -14.22 1.85 -2.55
CA SER A 216 -13.65 3.17 -2.86
C SER A 216 -14.31 4.24 -1.97
N PRO A 217 -13.91 5.51 -2.02
CA PRO A 217 -14.77 6.59 -1.58
C PRO A 217 -16.03 6.63 -2.45
N ILE A 218 -17.10 7.23 -1.95
CA ILE A 218 -18.12 7.82 -2.81
C ILE A 218 -17.71 9.26 -3.15
N TYR A 219 -18.00 9.71 -4.37
CA TYR A 219 -17.40 10.95 -4.91
C TYR A 219 -18.41 12.08 -5.04
N TYR A 220 -18.04 13.29 -4.56
CA TYR A 220 -18.86 14.50 -4.70
C TYR A 220 -19.16 14.82 -6.17
N VAL A 221 -20.44 14.88 -6.52
CA VAL A 221 -20.90 15.17 -7.90
C VAL A 221 -20.82 16.65 -8.30
N ASN A 222 -20.01 17.47 -7.61
CA ASN A 222 -19.86 18.89 -7.94
C ASN A 222 -19.03 19.14 -9.22
N ALA A 223 -18.48 18.09 -9.84
CA ALA A 223 -17.74 18.13 -11.10
C ALA A 223 -17.63 16.74 -11.74
N SER A 224 -17.50 16.68 -13.07
CA SER A 224 -17.18 15.47 -13.83
C SER A 224 -15.95 14.72 -13.31
N PRO A 225 -15.89 13.38 -13.45
CA PRO A 225 -14.79 12.55 -12.96
C PRO A 225 -13.41 12.96 -13.50
N HIS A 226 -12.37 12.57 -12.75
CA HIS A 226 -10.97 12.87 -13.09
C HIS A 226 -10.03 11.84 -12.45
N ILE A 227 -8.73 11.90 -12.79
CA ILE A 227 -7.71 10.91 -12.40
C ILE A 227 -7.73 10.49 -10.92
N GLY A 228 -8.01 11.39 -9.96
CA GLY A 228 -8.10 11.02 -8.53
C GLY A 228 -9.19 9.98 -8.22
N HIS A 229 -10.38 10.14 -8.81
CA HIS A 229 -11.50 9.20 -8.65
C HIS A 229 -11.22 7.89 -9.39
N VAL A 230 -10.68 7.99 -10.60
CA VAL A 230 -10.28 6.84 -11.42
C VAL A 230 -9.20 6.01 -10.71
N TYR A 231 -8.20 6.63 -10.10
CA TYR A 231 -7.15 5.94 -9.34
C TYR A 231 -7.68 5.27 -8.06
N SER A 232 -8.54 5.97 -7.31
CA SER A 232 -9.18 5.41 -6.10
C SER A 232 -10.02 4.17 -6.43
N THR A 233 -10.83 4.22 -7.50
CA THR A 233 -11.61 3.06 -7.98
C THR A 233 -10.73 1.99 -8.63
N LEU A 234 -9.62 2.35 -9.28
CA LEU A 234 -8.65 1.40 -9.86
C LEU A 234 -8.04 0.48 -8.81
N ILE A 235 -7.61 1.02 -7.67
CA ILE A 235 -7.03 0.23 -6.58
C ILE A 235 -8.06 -0.82 -6.10
N VAL A 236 -9.34 -0.42 -6.00
CA VAL A 236 -10.45 -1.29 -5.58
C VAL A 236 -10.82 -2.33 -6.65
N ASP A 237 -10.81 -1.97 -7.93
CA ASP A 237 -10.96 -2.91 -9.06
C ASP A 237 -9.88 -4.00 -9.01
N VAL A 238 -8.62 -3.60 -8.85
CA VAL A 238 -7.47 -4.52 -8.80
C VAL A 238 -7.54 -5.46 -7.61
N LEU A 239 -7.86 -4.95 -6.42
CA LEU A 239 -7.95 -5.80 -5.23
C LEU A 239 -9.14 -6.76 -5.33
N GLY A 240 -10.31 -6.28 -5.77
CA GLY A 240 -11.46 -7.15 -6.06
C GLY A 240 -11.13 -8.23 -7.08
N ARG A 241 -10.51 -7.87 -8.21
CA ARG A 241 -10.07 -8.83 -9.23
C ARG A 241 -9.02 -9.81 -8.71
N TYR A 242 -8.10 -9.41 -7.84
CA TYR A 242 -7.13 -10.33 -7.24
C TYR A 242 -7.83 -11.39 -6.39
N HIS A 243 -8.73 -10.99 -5.49
CA HIS A 243 -9.47 -11.93 -4.66
C HIS A 243 -10.40 -12.84 -5.49
N ARG A 244 -10.94 -12.37 -6.63
CA ARG A 244 -11.64 -13.22 -7.62
C ARG A 244 -10.69 -14.23 -8.30
N VAL A 245 -9.50 -13.80 -8.75
CA VAL A 245 -8.47 -14.68 -9.34
C VAL A 245 -7.95 -15.71 -8.32
N LYS A 246 -7.95 -15.38 -7.04
CA LYS A 246 -7.67 -16.31 -5.93
C LYS A 246 -8.80 -17.31 -5.68
N GLY A 247 -10.01 -17.04 -6.18
CA GLY A 247 -11.20 -17.86 -6.02
C GLY A 247 -11.95 -17.63 -4.70
N GLU A 248 -11.87 -16.43 -4.14
CA GLU A 248 -12.69 -15.99 -3.01
C GLU A 248 -14.00 -15.35 -3.52
N GLU A 249 -15.06 -15.37 -2.71
CA GLU A 249 -16.23 -14.52 -2.99
C GLU A 249 -15.86 -13.05 -2.81
N VAL A 250 -16.26 -12.20 -3.74
CA VAL A 250 -15.87 -10.78 -3.77
C VAL A 250 -17.09 -9.89 -3.99
N PHE A 251 -17.20 -8.86 -3.15
CA PHE A 251 -18.07 -7.71 -3.38
C PHE A 251 -17.25 -6.43 -3.24
N VAL A 252 -17.12 -5.66 -4.33
CA VAL A 252 -16.49 -4.33 -4.28
C VAL A 252 -17.45 -3.25 -4.76
N MET A 253 -17.41 -2.09 -4.10
CA MET A 253 -18.33 -0.99 -4.37
C MET A 253 -17.64 0.36 -4.57
N THR A 254 -18.33 1.21 -5.32
CA THR A 254 -18.04 2.63 -5.54
C THR A 254 -19.37 3.41 -5.50
N GLY A 255 -19.35 4.72 -5.71
CA GLY A 255 -20.59 5.50 -5.79
C GLY A 255 -20.40 7.01 -5.84
N THR A 256 -21.50 7.72 -5.69
CA THR A 256 -21.55 9.19 -5.68
C THR A 256 -22.15 9.75 -4.40
N ASP A 257 -21.48 10.78 -3.88
CA ASP A 257 -21.95 11.64 -2.80
C ASP A 257 -22.67 12.85 -3.43
N GLU A 258 -23.95 12.99 -3.08
CA GLU A 258 -24.91 13.77 -3.85
C GLU A 258 -25.61 14.85 -3.01
N HIS A 259 -25.37 14.93 -1.70
CA HIS A 259 -26.00 15.89 -0.81
C HIS A 259 -25.07 17.05 -0.41
N GLY A 260 -25.61 18.03 0.30
CA GLY A 260 -24.87 19.14 0.89
C GLY A 260 -24.91 20.44 0.08
N GLN A 261 -24.48 21.53 0.74
CA GLN A 261 -24.53 22.90 0.22
C GLN A 261 -23.76 23.01 -1.11
N LYS A 262 -22.57 22.43 -1.17
CA LYS A 262 -21.68 22.46 -2.34
C LYS A 262 -22.30 21.86 -3.61
N VAL A 263 -23.15 20.83 -3.47
CA VAL A 263 -23.84 20.20 -4.62
C VAL A 263 -25.06 21.02 -5.04
N ALA A 264 -25.86 21.51 -4.10
CA ALA A 264 -27.00 22.38 -4.38
C ALA A 264 -26.58 23.69 -5.07
N GLU A 265 -25.49 24.30 -4.62
CA GLU A 265 -24.88 25.47 -5.27
C GLU A 265 -24.41 25.17 -6.71
N ALA A 266 -23.87 23.97 -6.98
CA ALA A 266 -23.41 23.58 -8.30
C ALA A 266 -24.60 23.42 -9.28
N ALA A 267 -25.67 22.77 -8.85
CA ALA A 267 -26.91 22.65 -9.61
C ALA A 267 -27.55 24.03 -9.90
N ALA A 268 -27.62 24.89 -8.88
CA ALA A 268 -28.14 26.25 -9.01
C ALA A 268 -27.34 27.11 -10.00
N LYS A 269 -25.99 26.99 -10.00
CA LYS A 269 -25.10 27.66 -10.96
C LYS A 269 -25.27 27.17 -12.40
N GLN A 270 -25.88 26.00 -12.61
CA GLN A 270 -26.23 25.45 -13.93
C GLN A 270 -27.71 25.63 -14.29
N GLY A 271 -28.55 26.17 -13.40
CA GLY A 271 -29.97 26.44 -13.65
C GLY A 271 -30.86 25.18 -13.69
N VAL A 272 -30.42 24.08 -13.08
CA VAL A 272 -31.13 22.78 -13.05
C VAL A 272 -31.50 22.38 -11.62
N SER A 273 -32.41 21.41 -11.45
CA SER A 273 -32.69 20.89 -10.11
C SER A 273 -31.50 20.08 -9.58
N PRO A 274 -31.29 20.02 -8.25
CA PRO A 274 -30.25 19.18 -7.67
C PRO A 274 -30.41 17.68 -8.02
N MET A 275 -31.64 17.16 -8.11
CA MET A 275 -31.87 15.76 -8.51
C MET A 275 -31.49 15.48 -9.97
N ASP A 276 -31.78 16.41 -10.89
CA ASP A 276 -31.35 16.29 -12.29
C ASP A 276 -29.82 16.39 -12.42
N PHE A 277 -29.22 17.34 -11.72
CA PHE A 277 -27.76 17.58 -11.70
C PHE A 277 -26.99 16.37 -11.17
N THR A 278 -27.35 15.89 -9.98
CA THR A 278 -26.76 14.71 -9.34
C THR A 278 -26.93 13.46 -10.20
N THR A 279 -28.10 13.27 -10.82
CA THR A 279 -28.37 12.13 -11.72
C THR A 279 -27.53 12.21 -13.01
N SER A 280 -27.36 13.40 -13.60
CA SER A 280 -26.49 13.60 -14.76
C SER A 280 -25.04 13.26 -14.43
N VAL A 281 -24.47 13.87 -13.39
CA VAL A 281 -23.06 13.68 -13.04
C VAL A 281 -22.81 12.27 -12.49
N SER A 282 -23.74 11.66 -11.75
CA SER A 282 -23.64 10.25 -11.34
C SER A 282 -23.54 9.30 -12.56
N ASN A 283 -24.25 9.62 -13.65
CA ASN A 283 -24.09 8.88 -14.91
C ASN A 283 -22.74 9.13 -15.61
N GLU A 284 -22.15 10.33 -15.52
CA GLU A 284 -20.77 10.58 -15.98
C GLU A 284 -19.76 9.68 -15.23
N PHE A 285 -19.89 9.56 -13.89
CA PHE A 285 -19.05 8.66 -13.09
C PHE A 285 -19.24 7.19 -13.47
N LYS A 286 -20.49 6.73 -13.64
CA LYS A 286 -20.80 5.36 -14.09
C LYS A 286 -20.23 5.05 -15.47
N GLN A 287 -20.35 5.98 -16.42
CA GLN A 287 -19.84 5.81 -17.78
C GLN A 287 -18.30 5.80 -17.79
N CYS A 288 -17.65 6.72 -17.06
CA CYS A 288 -16.19 6.74 -16.91
C CYS A 288 -15.65 5.42 -16.33
N PHE A 289 -16.26 4.88 -15.27
CA PHE A 289 -15.82 3.61 -14.67
C PHE A 289 -16.07 2.38 -15.56
N LYS A 290 -17.08 2.44 -16.43
CA LYS A 290 -17.34 1.44 -17.47
C LYS A 290 -16.30 1.52 -18.60
N GLU A 291 -15.96 2.72 -19.05
CA GLU A 291 -14.90 2.97 -20.05
C GLU A 291 -13.52 2.56 -19.52
N MET A 292 -13.26 2.82 -18.24
CA MET A 292 -12.08 2.33 -17.51
C MET A 292 -12.11 0.82 -17.20
N ASN A 293 -13.11 0.08 -17.69
CA ASN A 293 -13.24 -1.38 -17.57
C ASN A 293 -13.07 -1.84 -16.10
N TYR A 294 -13.87 -1.28 -15.20
CA TYR A 294 -13.93 -1.71 -13.80
C TYR A 294 -15.06 -2.72 -13.57
N ASP A 295 -14.75 -3.74 -12.77
CA ASP A 295 -15.63 -4.85 -12.40
C ASP A 295 -16.11 -4.62 -10.96
N MET A 296 -16.91 -3.55 -10.81
CA MET A 296 -17.56 -3.14 -9.57
C MET A 296 -18.87 -3.90 -9.39
N ASN A 297 -19.10 -4.47 -8.21
CA ASN A 297 -20.34 -5.20 -7.92
C ASN A 297 -21.53 -4.27 -7.62
N TYR A 298 -21.27 -3.04 -7.17
CA TYR A 298 -22.32 -2.08 -6.81
C TYR A 298 -21.85 -0.63 -6.97
N PHE A 299 -22.78 0.24 -7.38
CA PHE A 299 -22.59 1.68 -7.47
C PHE A 299 -23.71 2.36 -6.68
N ILE A 300 -23.39 2.87 -5.49
CA ILE A 300 -24.36 3.56 -4.62
C ILE A 300 -24.54 5.04 -5.01
N ARG A 301 -25.69 5.61 -4.67
CA ARG A 301 -25.99 7.05 -4.65
C ARG A 301 -26.56 7.39 -3.28
N THR A 302 -26.16 8.51 -2.65
CA THR A 302 -26.74 8.91 -1.35
C THR A 302 -28.22 9.34 -1.45
N THR A 303 -28.67 9.73 -2.65
CA THR A 303 -30.09 9.96 -3.00
C THR A 303 -30.94 8.68 -3.15
N ASN A 304 -30.41 7.50 -2.80
CA ASN A 304 -31.17 6.25 -2.80
C ASN A 304 -32.10 6.22 -1.56
N PRO A 305 -33.44 6.12 -1.70
CA PRO A 305 -34.36 6.19 -0.56
C PRO A 305 -34.13 5.13 0.54
N MET A 306 -33.47 4.01 0.22
CA MET A 306 -33.07 3.01 1.22
C MET A 306 -31.82 3.42 2.00
N HIS A 307 -30.89 4.13 1.36
CA HIS A 307 -29.75 4.76 2.04
C HIS A 307 -30.23 5.88 2.96
N GLU A 308 -31.09 6.77 2.46
CA GLU A 308 -31.69 7.87 3.25
C GLU A 308 -32.39 7.35 4.51
N ARG A 309 -33.23 6.31 4.35
CA ARG A 309 -33.88 5.63 5.48
C ARG A 309 -32.86 5.06 6.47
N LEU A 310 -31.84 4.36 5.97
CA LEU A 310 -30.84 3.74 6.83
C LEU A 310 -30.05 4.77 7.64
N VAL A 311 -29.65 5.89 7.03
CA VAL A 311 -28.98 6.99 7.75
C VAL A 311 -29.91 7.56 8.83
N GLY A 312 -31.20 7.70 8.56
CA GLY A 312 -32.21 8.09 9.55
C GLY A 312 -32.43 7.07 10.67
N ASP A 313 -32.29 5.77 10.42
CA ASP A 313 -32.39 4.72 11.45
C ASP A 313 -31.09 4.59 12.27
N ILE A 314 -29.93 4.82 11.64
CA ILE A 314 -28.64 4.98 12.32
C ILE A 314 -28.66 6.19 13.24
N TRP A 315 -29.18 7.34 12.81
CA TRP A 315 -29.30 8.55 13.64
C TRP A 315 -30.00 8.24 14.98
N LYS A 316 -31.19 7.61 14.91
CA LYS A 316 -31.97 7.20 16.09
C LYS A 316 -31.17 6.27 17.01
N LYS A 317 -30.29 5.42 16.44
CA LYS A 317 -29.43 4.51 17.22
C LYS A 317 -28.33 5.26 17.98
N LEU A 318 -27.67 6.23 17.33
CA LEU A 318 -26.66 7.10 17.94
C LEU A 318 -27.29 8.02 19.02
N GLU A 319 -28.51 8.50 18.77
CA GLU A 319 -29.29 9.30 19.71
C GLU A 319 -29.75 8.48 20.93
N ALA A 320 -30.30 7.28 20.72
CA ALA A 320 -30.71 6.37 21.80
C ALA A 320 -29.53 5.88 22.67
N LYS A 321 -28.28 6.01 22.20
CA LYS A 321 -27.06 5.80 22.99
C LYS A 321 -26.70 6.97 23.91
N GLY A 322 -27.28 8.15 23.69
CA GLY A 322 -26.89 9.40 24.36
C GLY A 322 -25.65 10.07 23.76
N ASP A 323 -25.15 9.56 22.62
CA ASP A 323 -23.97 10.08 21.92
C ASP A 323 -24.29 11.28 21.01
N ILE A 324 -25.57 11.59 20.79
CA ILE A 324 -26.04 12.82 20.15
C ILE A 324 -26.62 13.77 21.21
N TYR A 325 -26.36 15.07 21.08
CA TYR A 325 -27.03 16.13 21.85
C TYR A 325 -27.19 17.42 21.02
N LEU A 326 -28.22 18.20 21.28
CA LEU A 326 -28.36 19.53 20.67
C LEU A 326 -27.37 20.51 21.32
N GLY A 327 -26.59 21.20 20.49
CA GLY A 327 -25.58 22.16 20.93
C GLY A 327 -25.46 23.35 19.98
N LYS A 328 -24.34 24.06 20.07
CA LYS A 328 -24.04 25.21 19.24
C LYS A 328 -22.60 25.13 18.74
N TYR A 329 -22.41 25.21 17.43
CA TYR A 329 -21.10 25.34 16.82
C TYR A 329 -20.73 26.82 16.69
N GLU A 330 -19.54 27.19 17.14
CA GLU A 330 -18.94 28.51 16.95
C GLU A 330 -17.48 28.31 16.50
N GLY A 331 -17.21 28.46 15.21
CA GLY A 331 -15.89 28.12 14.66
C GLY A 331 -15.78 28.31 13.15
N TRP A 332 -14.64 27.88 12.58
CA TRP A 332 -14.39 27.96 11.14
C TRP A 332 -15.01 26.76 10.40
N TYR A 333 -15.48 27.01 9.18
CA TYR A 333 -15.99 25.99 8.27
C TYR A 333 -15.42 26.20 6.86
N SER A 334 -14.99 25.12 6.21
CA SER A 334 -14.68 25.10 4.78
C SER A 334 -15.84 24.45 4.03
N VAL A 335 -16.60 25.24 3.25
CA VAL A 335 -17.66 24.71 2.37
C VAL A 335 -17.05 23.86 1.24
N SER A 336 -15.86 24.23 0.75
CA SER A 336 -15.16 23.48 -0.30
C SER A 336 -14.77 22.06 0.12
N ASP A 337 -14.47 21.87 1.41
CA ASP A 337 -14.06 20.59 2.00
C ASP A 337 -15.19 19.95 2.84
N GLU A 338 -16.36 20.60 2.91
CA GLU A 338 -17.47 20.37 3.85
C GLU A 338 -16.97 20.00 5.27
N SER A 339 -16.01 20.78 5.80
CA SER A 339 -15.25 20.46 7.01
C SER A 339 -15.25 21.59 8.04
N PHE A 340 -15.56 21.23 9.29
CA PHE A 340 -15.26 22.05 10.48
C PHE A 340 -13.74 22.11 10.72
N LEU A 341 -13.24 23.25 11.22
CA LEU A 341 -11.82 23.52 11.42
C LEU A 341 -11.56 24.28 12.72
N THR A 342 -10.51 23.88 13.45
CA THR A 342 -10.07 24.62 14.65
C THR A 342 -9.31 25.89 14.26
N ALA A 343 -9.17 26.84 15.19
CA ALA A 343 -8.36 28.04 14.98
C ALA A 343 -6.86 27.76 14.72
N GLN A 344 -6.36 26.54 14.98
CA GLN A 344 -4.98 26.15 14.67
C GLN A 344 -4.82 25.64 13.23
N ASN A 345 -5.92 25.26 12.55
CA ASN A 345 -5.91 24.74 11.17
C ASN A 345 -6.26 25.84 10.14
N VAL A 346 -6.17 27.11 10.53
CA VAL A 346 -6.60 28.27 9.73
C VAL A 346 -5.54 29.37 9.75
N ALA A 347 -5.26 29.97 8.59
CA ALA A 347 -4.28 31.05 8.41
C ALA A 347 -4.86 32.25 7.66
N ASP A 348 -4.19 33.39 7.77
CA ASP A 348 -4.48 34.59 6.96
C ASP A 348 -3.96 34.43 5.52
N SER A 349 -4.71 34.95 4.56
CA SER A 349 -4.34 34.99 3.15
C SER A 349 -5.06 36.14 2.43
N VAL A 350 -5.00 36.15 1.10
CA VAL A 350 -5.83 37.02 0.25
C VAL A 350 -6.67 36.18 -0.71
N ASP A 351 -7.88 36.65 -1.00
CA ASP A 351 -8.72 36.05 -2.02
C ASP A 351 -8.25 36.41 -3.46
N LYS A 352 -9.01 35.97 -4.47
CA LYS A 352 -8.68 36.21 -5.89
C LYS A 352 -8.75 37.69 -6.30
N ASP A 353 -9.49 38.49 -5.55
CA ASP A 353 -9.72 39.92 -5.80
C ASP A 353 -8.80 40.80 -4.94
N GLY A 354 -7.95 40.18 -4.10
CA GLY A 354 -6.94 40.82 -3.27
C GLY A 354 -7.39 41.18 -1.85
N ASN A 355 -8.60 40.80 -1.44
CA ASN A 355 -9.10 41.11 -0.09
C ASN A 355 -8.51 40.17 0.96
N PRO A 356 -8.17 40.64 2.18
CA PRO A 356 -7.77 39.77 3.28
C PRO A 356 -8.85 38.74 3.63
N CYS A 357 -8.48 37.47 3.66
CA CYS A 357 -9.37 36.36 3.98
C CYS A 357 -8.69 35.34 4.91
N LYS A 358 -9.46 34.36 5.39
CA LYS A 358 -8.94 33.20 6.12
C LYS A 358 -8.99 31.96 5.23
N ILE A 359 -7.97 31.12 5.28
CA ILE A 359 -7.89 29.86 4.54
C ILE A 359 -7.62 28.66 5.46
N SER A 360 -8.09 27.49 5.04
CA SER A 360 -7.75 26.19 5.60
C SER A 360 -6.29 25.84 5.33
N LEU A 361 -5.54 25.45 6.37
CA LEU A 361 -4.18 24.90 6.23
C LEU A 361 -4.16 23.48 5.65
N GLU A 362 -5.30 22.79 5.59
CA GLU A 362 -5.41 21.44 5.04
C GLU A 362 -5.57 21.43 3.51
N SER A 363 -6.25 22.45 2.96
CA SER A 363 -6.67 22.48 1.54
C SER A 363 -6.27 23.75 0.77
N GLY A 364 -6.00 24.86 1.47
CA GLY A 364 -5.84 26.19 0.89
C GLY A 364 -7.16 26.89 0.52
N HIS A 365 -8.32 26.29 0.81
CA HIS A 365 -9.62 26.88 0.53
C HIS A 365 -10.04 27.93 1.57
N VAL A 366 -10.81 28.94 1.13
CA VAL A 366 -11.36 30.00 2.01
C VAL A 366 -12.31 29.39 3.05
N VAL A 367 -12.22 29.86 4.29
CA VAL A 367 -13.09 29.44 5.41
C VAL A 367 -13.99 30.57 5.88
N THR A 368 -15.21 30.22 6.29
CA THR A 368 -16.19 31.14 6.90
C THR A 368 -16.30 30.89 8.39
N TRP A 369 -16.63 31.93 9.16
CA TRP A 369 -16.99 31.76 10.58
C TRP A 369 -18.48 31.43 10.68
N VAL A 370 -18.82 30.33 11.33
CA VAL A 370 -20.19 29.80 11.46
C VAL A 370 -20.60 29.80 12.93
N VAL A 371 -21.81 30.30 13.19
CA VAL A 371 -22.47 30.34 14.51
C VAL A 371 -23.86 29.74 14.34
N GLU A 372 -23.97 28.42 14.46
CA GLU A 372 -25.20 27.66 14.22
C GLU A 372 -25.55 26.79 15.43
N GLU A 373 -26.84 26.75 15.80
CA GLU A 373 -27.39 25.66 16.62
C GLU A 373 -27.38 24.38 15.79
N ASN A 374 -26.70 23.34 16.26
CA ASN A 374 -26.50 22.07 15.55
C ASN A 374 -26.52 20.89 16.52
N TYR A 375 -26.97 19.74 16.05
CA TYR A 375 -26.79 18.46 16.75
C TYR A 375 -25.31 18.06 16.70
N MET A 376 -24.78 17.66 17.86
CA MET A 376 -23.39 17.35 18.11
C MET A 376 -23.24 15.87 18.50
N PHE A 377 -22.28 15.18 17.91
CA PHE A 377 -21.85 13.84 18.29
C PHE A 377 -20.69 13.90 19.30
N ARG A 378 -20.75 13.07 20.34
CA ARG A 378 -19.80 13.01 21.47
C ARG A 378 -18.43 12.43 21.15
N LEU A 379 -17.82 12.84 20.03
CA LEU A 379 -16.55 12.31 19.54
C LEU A 379 -15.41 12.36 20.58
N SER A 380 -15.42 13.35 21.49
CA SER A 380 -14.47 13.43 22.61
C SER A 380 -14.46 12.17 23.49
N ALA A 381 -15.62 11.55 23.72
CA ALA A 381 -15.78 10.35 24.55
C ALA A 381 -15.18 9.08 23.91
N PHE A 382 -14.88 9.09 22.61
CA PHE A 382 -14.36 7.92 21.88
C PHE A 382 -12.83 7.82 21.89
N ARG A 383 -12.11 8.84 22.41
CA ARG A 383 -10.63 8.90 22.43
C ARG A 383 -9.97 7.58 22.83
N GLU A 384 -10.29 7.05 24.02
CA GLU A 384 -9.64 5.84 24.53
C GLU A 384 -10.01 4.58 23.74
N ARG A 385 -11.24 4.52 23.21
CA ARG A 385 -11.71 3.38 22.39
C ARG A 385 -10.99 3.36 21.04
N LEU A 386 -10.80 4.53 20.42
CA LEU A 386 -10.05 4.72 19.17
C LEU A 386 -8.56 4.38 19.36
N LEU A 387 -7.90 4.96 20.37
CA LEU A 387 -6.49 4.64 20.68
C LEU A 387 -6.31 3.14 20.92
N LYS A 388 -7.16 2.52 21.74
CA LYS A 388 -7.13 1.07 21.96
C LYS A 388 -7.28 0.29 20.65
N HIS A 389 -8.25 0.63 19.80
CA HIS A 389 -8.42 -0.03 18.50
C HIS A 389 -7.15 0.05 17.65
N PHE A 390 -6.53 1.23 17.50
CA PHE A 390 -5.31 1.39 16.71
C PHE A 390 -4.11 0.61 17.28
N HIS A 391 -3.98 0.51 18.61
CA HIS A 391 -2.90 -0.26 19.26
C HIS A 391 -3.12 -1.78 19.16
N ASP A 392 -4.37 -2.24 19.35
CA ASP A 392 -4.75 -3.66 19.22
C ASP A 392 -4.64 -4.15 17.76
N HIS A 393 -4.89 -3.27 16.78
CA HIS A 393 -4.95 -3.60 15.34
C HIS A 393 -3.88 -2.79 14.56
N PRO A 394 -2.58 -3.08 14.73
CA PRO A 394 -1.50 -2.25 14.19
C PRO A 394 -1.50 -2.12 12.67
N ASN A 395 -2.18 -2.99 11.91
CA ASN A 395 -2.28 -2.92 10.45
C ASN A 395 -3.63 -2.34 9.96
N CYS A 396 -4.43 -1.71 10.82
CA CYS A 396 -5.75 -1.16 10.48
C CYS A 396 -5.71 0.13 9.65
N ILE A 397 -4.56 0.82 9.58
CA ILE A 397 -4.34 1.99 8.73
C ILE A 397 -2.99 1.78 8.01
N VAL A 398 -3.01 1.90 6.68
CA VAL A 398 -1.85 1.79 5.79
C VAL A 398 -1.80 3.05 4.91
N PRO A 399 -0.63 3.66 4.66
CA PRO A 399 0.70 3.34 5.21
C PRO A 399 0.88 3.66 6.71
N GLU A 400 1.86 3.04 7.38
CA GLU A 400 2.08 3.18 8.83
C GLU A 400 2.32 4.63 9.30
N PHE A 401 2.91 5.51 8.47
CA PHE A 401 3.05 6.90 8.88
C PHE A 401 1.70 7.62 9.00
N ARG A 402 0.70 7.27 8.17
CA ARG A 402 -0.70 7.74 8.31
C ARG A 402 -1.33 7.24 9.61
N ARG A 403 -1.08 5.98 9.99
CA ARG A 403 -1.51 5.44 11.29
C ARG A 403 -0.94 6.26 12.44
N ARG A 404 0.35 6.61 12.40
CA ARG A 404 1.01 7.44 13.43
C ARG A 404 0.55 8.90 13.41
N GLU A 405 0.18 9.46 12.25
CA GLU A 405 -0.47 10.78 12.14
C GLU A 405 -1.84 10.78 12.83
N VAL A 406 -2.66 9.76 12.60
CA VAL A 406 -3.98 9.58 13.25
C VAL A 406 -3.86 9.39 14.75
N ILE A 407 -2.98 8.49 15.22
CA ILE A 407 -2.73 8.26 16.66
C ILE A 407 -2.35 9.58 17.34
N LYS A 408 -1.34 10.31 16.80
CA LYS A 408 -0.92 11.62 17.33
C LYS A 408 -1.99 12.71 17.28
N THR A 409 -3.01 12.54 16.46
CA THR A 409 -4.16 13.45 16.39
C THR A 409 -5.16 13.13 17.50
N VAL A 410 -5.49 11.86 17.72
CA VAL A 410 -6.38 11.44 18.83
C VAL A 410 -5.71 11.59 20.20
N GLU A 411 -4.40 11.41 20.31
CA GLU A 411 -3.61 11.65 21.53
C GLU A 411 -3.76 13.07 22.07
N LYS A 412 -3.82 14.08 21.19
CA LYS A 412 -4.04 15.50 21.57
C LYS A 412 -5.42 15.79 22.14
N GLY A 413 -6.37 14.84 22.02
CA GLY A 413 -7.77 15.02 22.35
C GLY A 413 -8.62 15.32 21.11
N LEU A 414 -9.92 14.99 21.21
CA LEU A 414 -10.91 15.21 20.16
C LEU A 414 -11.99 16.17 20.67
N PHE A 415 -12.45 17.05 19.79
CA PHE A 415 -13.63 17.88 20.03
C PHE A 415 -14.89 17.16 19.54
N ASP A 416 -16.04 17.44 20.15
CA ASP A 416 -17.33 16.93 19.69
C ASP A 416 -17.68 17.50 18.31
N LEU A 417 -18.30 16.65 17.48
CA LEU A 417 -18.44 16.87 16.04
C LEU A 417 -19.87 17.31 15.70
N SER A 418 -20.03 18.44 15.01
CA SER A 418 -21.35 18.84 14.48
C SER A 418 -21.79 17.85 13.40
N ILE A 419 -22.93 17.19 13.62
CA ILE A 419 -23.51 16.17 12.72
C ILE A 419 -24.85 16.60 12.09
N SER A 420 -25.29 17.83 12.32
CA SER A 420 -26.30 18.49 11.49
C SER A 420 -25.79 19.80 10.90
N ARG A 421 -26.57 20.35 9.97
CA ARG A 421 -26.65 21.78 9.61
C ARG A 421 -28.11 22.21 9.70
N LYS A 422 -28.40 23.52 9.73
CA LYS A 422 -29.77 24.02 9.43
C LYS A 422 -30.11 23.71 7.97
N CYS A 423 -31.35 23.30 7.68
CA CYS A 423 -31.71 22.88 6.32
C CYS A 423 -31.61 24.01 5.29
N GLU A 424 -31.86 25.26 5.70
CA GLU A 424 -31.66 26.45 4.86
C GLU A 424 -30.19 26.62 4.44
N SER A 425 -29.24 26.37 5.34
CA SER A 425 -27.80 26.43 5.07
C SER A 425 -27.32 25.39 4.06
N VAL A 426 -28.09 24.32 3.83
CA VAL A 426 -27.84 23.30 2.79
C VAL A 426 -28.89 23.32 1.68
N MET A 427 -29.63 24.42 1.53
CA MET A 427 -30.66 24.64 0.50
C MET A 427 -31.77 23.56 0.46
N ASN A 428 -32.02 22.89 1.59
CA ASN A 428 -32.89 21.71 1.74
C ASN A 428 -32.44 20.49 0.91
N TRP A 429 -31.16 20.39 0.58
CA TRP A 429 -30.57 19.31 -0.21
C TRP A 429 -29.69 18.38 0.64
N SER A 430 -30.30 17.76 1.65
CA SER A 430 -29.72 16.72 2.49
C SER A 430 -30.84 15.98 3.25
N ILE A 431 -30.53 14.81 3.80
CA ILE A 431 -31.46 13.97 4.58
C ILE A 431 -31.93 14.74 5.85
N PRO A 432 -33.24 14.88 6.11
CA PRO A 432 -33.73 15.53 7.33
C PRO A 432 -33.34 14.77 8.61
N VAL A 433 -33.14 15.50 9.72
CA VAL A 433 -32.95 14.91 11.04
C VAL A 433 -34.27 14.29 11.52
N PRO A 434 -34.31 13.00 11.89
CA PRO A 434 -35.56 12.34 12.30
C PRO A 434 -36.23 13.02 13.51
N GLY A 435 -37.35 13.69 13.26
CA GLY A 435 -38.12 14.39 14.30
C GLY A 435 -37.81 15.88 14.45
N ASP A 436 -36.90 16.45 13.64
CA ASP A 436 -36.59 17.88 13.65
C ASP A 436 -36.27 18.41 12.24
N ASP A 437 -37.32 18.63 11.43
CA ASP A 437 -37.25 19.07 10.03
C ASP A 437 -36.55 20.45 9.82
N ARG A 438 -36.16 21.15 10.90
CA ARG A 438 -35.32 22.36 10.86
C ARG A 438 -33.84 22.04 10.64
N HIS A 439 -33.44 20.79 10.88
CA HIS A 439 -32.07 20.30 10.78
C HIS A 439 -31.96 19.22 9.72
N CYS A 440 -30.86 19.28 8.99
CA CYS A 440 -30.50 18.32 7.96
C CYS A 440 -29.18 17.65 8.39
N ILE A 441 -29.06 16.35 8.13
CA ILE A 441 -27.90 15.53 8.52
C ILE A 441 -26.65 16.03 7.79
N TYR A 442 -25.52 16.04 8.49
CA TYR A 442 -24.22 16.43 7.95
C TYR A 442 -23.72 15.40 6.95
N VAL A 443 -23.28 15.87 5.78
CA VAL A 443 -22.90 15.04 4.63
C VAL A 443 -21.89 13.93 4.97
N TRP A 444 -20.97 14.14 5.92
CA TRP A 444 -20.04 13.07 6.32
C TRP A 444 -20.66 11.94 7.14
N LEU A 445 -21.75 12.17 7.89
CA LEU A 445 -22.48 11.09 8.57
C LEU A 445 -23.30 10.28 7.56
N ASP A 446 -23.95 10.98 6.63
CA ASP A 446 -24.64 10.42 5.46
C ASP A 446 -23.69 9.55 4.61
N ALA A 447 -22.63 10.15 4.06
CA ALA A 447 -21.71 9.53 3.13
C ALA A 447 -20.99 8.30 3.69
N LEU A 448 -20.57 8.34 4.97
CA LEU A 448 -19.86 7.20 5.60
C LEU A 448 -20.74 5.96 5.75
N PHE A 449 -22.04 6.11 6.01
CA PHE A 449 -22.94 4.95 6.14
C PHE A 449 -23.31 4.29 4.81
N SER A 450 -22.93 4.89 3.66
CA SER A 450 -23.06 4.25 2.33
C SER A 450 -22.34 2.89 2.26
N TYR A 451 -21.21 2.74 2.95
CA TYR A 451 -20.47 1.49 3.05
C TYR A 451 -21.26 0.40 3.80
N TYR A 452 -22.07 0.78 4.79
CA TYR A 452 -22.92 -0.17 5.51
C TYR A 452 -24.12 -0.58 4.64
N VAL A 453 -24.74 0.37 3.91
CA VAL A 453 -25.79 0.08 2.92
C VAL A 453 -25.30 -0.93 1.88
N GLY A 454 -24.15 -0.68 1.24
CA GLY A 454 -23.59 -1.62 0.26
C GLY A 454 -23.25 -3.00 0.83
N SER A 455 -22.96 -3.10 2.12
CA SER A 455 -22.71 -4.38 2.79
C SER A 455 -23.98 -5.23 3.03
N ILE A 456 -25.17 -4.60 3.04
CA ILE A 456 -26.47 -5.26 3.27
C ILE A 456 -27.40 -5.22 2.04
N ALA A 457 -26.98 -4.56 0.96
CA ALA A 457 -27.76 -4.45 -0.28
C ALA A 457 -27.75 -5.73 -1.12
N ARG A 458 -28.94 -6.23 -1.44
CA ARG A 458 -29.21 -7.18 -2.52
C ARG A 458 -29.59 -6.40 -3.78
N VAL A 459 -28.99 -6.76 -4.90
CA VAL A 459 -29.38 -6.28 -6.24
C VAL A 459 -29.96 -7.48 -6.99
N ALA A 460 -31.20 -7.36 -7.47
CA ALA A 460 -31.85 -8.39 -8.27
C ALA A 460 -31.49 -8.27 -9.76
N ALA A 461 -31.81 -9.30 -10.55
CA ALA A 461 -31.44 -9.37 -11.96
C ALA A 461 -32.14 -8.32 -12.86
N ASP A 462 -33.19 -7.67 -12.38
CA ASP A 462 -33.89 -6.54 -13.02
C ASP A 462 -33.34 -5.17 -12.58
N GLY A 463 -32.34 -5.14 -11.69
CA GLY A 463 -31.78 -3.93 -11.11
C GLY A 463 -32.57 -3.38 -9.92
N THR A 464 -33.61 -4.07 -9.43
CA THR A 464 -34.25 -3.69 -8.17
C THR A 464 -33.33 -3.97 -6.98
N GLU A 465 -33.34 -3.06 -6.01
CA GLU A 465 -32.49 -3.12 -4.81
C GLU A 465 -33.35 -3.36 -3.56
N ALA A 466 -32.80 -4.09 -2.59
CA ALA A 466 -33.39 -4.30 -1.26
C ALA A 466 -32.28 -4.40 -0.20
N LEU A 467 -32.57 -4.01 1.04
CA LEU A 467 -31.64 -4.17 2.17
C LEU A 467 -32.05 -5.37 3.03
N ASP A 468 -31.10 -6.22 3.41
CA ASP A 468 -31.29 -7.18 4.50
C ASP A 468 -31.32 -6.45 5.86
N GLU A 469 -32.04 -6.99 6.84
CA GLU A 469 -32.14 -6.42 8.20
C GLU A 469 -30.80 -6.38 8.96
N ASP A 470 -29.88 -7.30 8.61
CA ASP A 470 -28.59 -7.47 9.29
C ASP A 470 -27.48 -7.94 8.34
N TYR A 471 -26.27 -7.46 8.62
CA TYR A 471 -25.09 -7.65 7.79
C TYR A 471 -24.55 -9.09 7.74
N ARG A 472 -24.91 -9.95 8.70
CA ARG A 472 -24.46 -11.35 8.73
C ARG A 472 -25.03 -12.15 7.55
N THR A 473 -26.20 -11.74 7.03
CA THR A 473 -26.94 -12.46 5.96
C THR A 473 -26.20 -12.46 4.62
N LEU A 474 -25.41 -11.42 4.33
CA LEU A 474 -24.58 -11.33 3.13
C LEU A 474 -23.08 -11.54 3.42
N SER A 475 -22.69 -11.70 4.69
CA SER A 475 -21.31 -11.93 5.12
C SER A 475 -20.26 -10.93 4.59
N ARG A 476 -20.66 -9.69 4.25
CA ARG A 476 -19.75 -8.64 3.72
C ARG A 476 -19.14 -7.77 4.82
N TRP A 477 -19.93 -7.31 5.79
CA TRP A 477 -19.47 -6.38 6.83
C TRP A 477 -18.50 -7.04 7.83
N PRO A 478 -17.54 -6.32 8.44
CA PRO A 478 -17.05 -4.99 8.07
C PRO A 478 -16.23 -5.00 6.78
N ALA A 479 -15.92 -3.84 6.20
CA ALA A 479 -15.02 -3.79 5.05
C ALA A 479 -13.65 -4.40 5.40
N ASP A 480 -13.18 -5.36 4.59
CA ASP A 480 -11.79 -5.82 4.64
C ASP A 480 -10.84 -4.68 4.31
N LEU A 481 -11.23 -3.84 3.34
CA LEU A 481 -10.42 -2.77 2.79
C LEU A 481 -11.27 -1.55 2.40
N GLN A 482 -10.99 -0.41 3.01
CA GLN A 482 -11.47 0.89 2.52
C GLN A 482 -10.31 1.64 1.89
N VAL A 483 -10.46 2.10 0.65
CA VAL A 483 -9.45 2.88 -0.09
C VAL A 483 -9.86 4.35 -0.12
N VAL A 484 -8.95 5.24 0.24
CA VAL A 484 -9.19 6.69 0.31
C VAL A 484 -7.99 7.53 -0.13
N GLY A 485 -8.25 8.75 -0.59
CA GLY A 485 -7.23 9.80 -0.67
C GLY A 485 -6.84 10.34 0.71
N LYS A 486 -5.59 10.79 0.86
CA LYS A 486 -5.05 11.37 2.11
C LYS A 486 -5.86 12.54 2.69
N ASP A 487 -6.56 13.27 1.83
CA ASP A 487 -7.49 14.36 2.17
C ASP A 487 -8.64 13.93 3.08
N ILE A 488 -9.16 12.71 2.89
CA ILE A 488 -10.35 12.22 3.61
C ILE A 488 -10.02 11.20 4.72
N LEU A 489 -8.73 11.05 5.05
CA LEU A 489 -8.21 10.15 6.08
C LEU A 489 -8.86 10.40 7.45
N LYS A 490 -9.01 11.66 7.89
CA LYS A 490 -9.55 11.99 9.23
C LYS A 490 -10.97 11.49 9.44
N PHE A 491 -11.83 11.59 8.42
CA PHE A 491 -13.22 11.14 8.48
C PHE A 491 -13.28 9.61 8.62
N HIS A 492 -12.48 8.88 7.83
CA HIS A 492 -12.48 7.42 7.81
C HIS A 492 -11.71 6.76 8.98
N ALA A 493 -10.69 7.44 9.52
CA ALA A 493 -9.85 6.89 10.59
C ALA A 493 -10.31 7.30 11.99
N ILE A 494 -11.07 8.39 12.15
CA ILE A 494 -11.49 8.93 13.45
C ILE A 494 -13.01 8.94 13.58
N TYR A 495 -13.73 9.63 12.67
CA TYR A 495 -15.18 9.81 12.81
C TYR A 495 -15.95 8.51 12.54
N TRP A 496 -15.60 7.81 11.45
CA TRP A 496 -16.23 6.57 11.03
C TRP A 496 -16.17 5.46 12.09
N PRO A 497 -14.99 5.06 12.63
CA PRO A 497 -14.95 4.09 13.70
C PRO A 497 -15.65 4.57 14.98
N ALA A 498 -15.70 5.87 15.28
CA ALA A 498 -16.46 6.38 16.42
C ALA A 498 -17.99 6.22 16.22
N PHE A 499 -18.52 6.52 15.03
CA PHE A 499 -19.93 6.28 14.70
C PHE A 499 -20.28 4.78 14.78
N LEU A 500 -19.44 3.90 14.23
CA LEU A 500 -19.60 2.44 14.32
C LEU A 500 -19.52 1.94 15.77
N MET A 501 -18.60 2.49 16.57
CA MET A 501 -18.45 2.19 18.01
C MET A 501 -19.66 2.63 18.86
N SER A 502 -20.41 3.65 18.44
CA SER A 502 -21.68 4.05 19.06
C SER A 502 -22.82 3.15 18.59
N ALA A 503 -22.88 2.86 17.29
CA ALA A 503 -23.86 1.98 16.65
C ALA A 503 -23.67 0.48 16.94
N ASP A 504 -22.76 0.07 17.83
CA ASP A 504 -22.38 -1.33 18.13
C ASP A 504 -22.04 -2.19 16.88
N LEU A 505 -21.45 -1.58 15.85
CA LEU A 505 -21.08 -2.27 14.62
C LEU A 505 -19.58 -2.67 14.60
N PRO A 506 -19.22 -3.80 13.97
CA PRO A 506 -17.82 -4.14 13.68
C PRO A 506 -17.10 -3.03 12.90
N LEU A 507 -15.80 -2.88 13.13
CA LEU A 507 -14.96 -1.85 12.51
C LEU A 507 -14.25 -2.41 11.26
N PRO A 508 -13.91 -1.57 10.25
CA PRO A 508 -13.10 -1.99 9.11
C PRO A 508 -11.78 -2.66 9.51
N GLU A 509 -11.42 -3.74 8.82
CA GLU A 509 -10.16 -4.45 9.06
C GLU A 509 -8.95 -3.59 8.65
N ARG A 510 -9.09 -2.80 7.57
CA ARG A 510 -8.05 -1.89 7.08
C ARG A 510 -8.55 -0.70 6.27
N LEU A 511 -7.97 0.46 6.55
CA LEU A 511 -8.04 1.68 5.76
C LEU A 511 -6.72 1.89 5.00
N VAL A 512 -6.79 2.13 3.70
CA VAL A 512 -5.66 2.41 2.80
C VAL A 512 -5.76 3.85 2.33
N SER A 513 -4.77 4.68 2.68
CA SER A 513 -4.78 6.12 2.41
C SER A 513 -3.64 6.51 1.45
N HIS A 514 -3.97 6.74 0.18
CA HIS A 514 -2.99 7.04 -0.87
C HIS A 514 -2.71 8.54 -1.08
N GLY A 515 -1.59 8.85 -1.75
CA GLY A 515 -1.25 10.19 -2.22
C GLY A 515 -2.13 10.70 -3.38
N TRP A 516 -1.84 11.91 -3.84
CA TRP A 516 -2.49 12.53 -5.00
C TRP A 516 -1.67 12.31 -6.28
N TRP A 517 -2.30 12.54 -7.44
CA TRP A 517 -1.58 12.66 -8.71
C TRP A 517 -1.27 14.12 -9.04
N THR A 518 0.00 14.40 -9.32
CA THR A 518 0.46 15.60 -10.03
C THR A 518 0.63 15.30 -11.52
N LYS A 519 0.75 16.35 -12.34
CA LYS A 519 1.19 16.26 -13.72
C LYS A 519 2.33 17.24 -13.96
N ASP A 520 3.43 16.79 -14.51
CA ASP A 520 4.65 17.57 -14.77
C ASP A 520 5.10 18.36 -13.52
N HIS A 521 5.08 17.67 -12.37
CA HIS A 521 5.33 18.16 -11.00
C HIS A 521 4.41 19.31 -10.51
N LYS A 522 3.22 19.48 -11.10
CA LYS A 522 2.22 20.48 -10.72
C LYS A 522 0.93 19.82 -10.23
N LYS A 523 0.29 20.39 -9.21
CA LYS A 523 -1.05 19.97 -8.74
C LYS A 523 -2.02 19.99 -9.92
N ILE A 524 -2.69 18.87 -10.18
CA ILE A 524 -3.69 18.75 -11.25
C ILE A 524 -4.91 19.61 -10.89
N SER A 525 -5.29 20.55 -11.76
CA SER A 525 -6.57 21.27 -11.62
C SER A 525 -7.09 21.79 -12.96
N LYS A 526 -8.43 21.85 -13.10
CA LYS A 526 -9.07 22.46 -14.28
C LYS A 526 -8.73 23.97 -14.40
N SER A 527 -8.47 24.65 -13.28
CA SER A 527 -8.07 26.07 -13.23
C SER A 527 -6.64 26.37 -13.66
N LEU A 528 -5.73 25.39 -13.66
CA LEU A 528 -4.34 25.56 -14.13
C LEU A 528 -4.12 25.04 -15.55
N GLY A 529 -5.18 24.56 -16.23
CA GLY A 529 -5.09 24.00 -17.59
C GLY A 529 -4.28 22.70 -17.71
N ASN A 530 -3.84 22.10 -16.59
CA ASN A 530 -3.06 20.86 -16.56
C ASN A 530 -3.89 19.61 -16.20
N ALA A 531 -5.20 19.76 -16.01
CA ALA A 531 -6.12 18.63 -15.97
C ALA A 531 -6.09 17.87 -17.31
N PHE A 532 -6.08 16.55 -17.24
CA PHE A 532 -6.21 15.66 -18.37
C PHE A 532 -7.34 14.67 -18.12
N ASP A 533 -7.98 14.19 -19.18
CA ASP A 533 -8.98 13.14 -19.08
C ASP A 533 -8.28 11.76 -18.99
N PRO A 534 -8.54 10.96 -17.94
CA PRO A 534 -7.96 9.64 -17.81
C PRO A 534 -8.47 8.65 -18.88
N VAL A 535 -9.67 8.84 -19.43
CA VAL A 535 -10.24 8.03 -20.51
C VAL A 535 -9.55 8.36 -21.84
N GLU A 536 -9.27 9.63 -22.12
CA GLU A 536 -8.45 10.01 -23.29
C GLU A 536 -7.06 9.36 -23.23
N LYS A 537 -6.38 9.40 -22.08
CA LYS A 537 -5.06 8.77 -21.90
C LYS A 537 -5.09 7.24 -21.90
N ALA A 538 -6.19 6.63 -21.42
CA ALA A 538 -6.43 5.20 -21.59
C ALA A 538 -6.65 4.80 -23.06
N ASN A 539 -7.30 5.65 -23.86
CA ASN A 539 -7.50 5.43 -25.29
C ASN A 539 -6.21 5.69 -26.12
N GLU A 540 -5.38 6.67 -25.74
CA GLU A 540 -4.13 7.01 -26.43
C GLU A 540 -3.07 5.91 -26.30
N PHE A 541 -2.85 5.38 -25.08
CA PHE A 541 -1.77 4.43 -24.80
C PHE A 541 -2.23 2.98 -24.55
N GLY A 542 -3.53 2.74 -24.53
CA GLY A 542 -4.14 1.45 -24.19
C GLY A 542 -4.48 1.34 -22.70
N ILE A 543 -5.74 1.01 -22.44
CA ILE A 543 -6.36 1.01 -21.10
C ILE A 543 -5.56 0.26 -20.04
N ASP A 544 -5.17 -0.98 -20.31
CA ASP A 544 -4.42 -1.83 -19.37
C ASP A 544 -2.98 -1.32 -19.15
N ALA A 545 -2.37 -0.69 -20.16
CA ALA A 545 -1.05 -0.07 -20.01
C ALA A 545 -1.10 1.19 -19.14
N PHE A 546 -2.18 1.98 -19.26
CA PHE A 546 -2.45 3.13 -18.39
C PHE A 546 -2.77 2.69 -16.95
N LYS A 547 -3.60 1.64 -16.75
CA LYS A 547 -3.81 1.01 -15.43
C LYS A 547 -2.49 0.56 -14.81
N TYR A 548 -1.67 -0.16 -15.57
CA TYR A 548 -0.34 -0.60 -15.12
C TYR A 548 0.54 0.58 -14.73
N PHE A 549 0.65 1.63 -15.55
CA PHE A 549 1.46 2.81 -15.25
C PHE A 549 1.12 3.41 -13.88
N LEU A 550 -0.18 3.67 -13.61
CA LEU A 550 -0.61 4.31 -12.37
C LEU A 550 -0.22 3.49 -11.12
N LEU A 551 -0.37 2.16 -11.18
CA LEU A 551 -0.10 1.26 -10.06
C LEU A 551 1.38 0.86 -9.94
N ARG A 552 2.18 1.15 -10.98
CA ARG A 552 3.60 0.80 -11.07
C ARG A 552 4.53 1.98 -10.77
N GLU A 553 4.15 3.19 -11.16
CA GLU A 553 4.92 4.42 -10.96
C GLU A 553 4.82 4.92 -9.51
N SER A 554 3.61 4.93 -8.96
CA SER A 554 3.31 5.47 -7.62
C SER A 554 3.12 4.36 -6.58
N ASN A 555 3.45 4.68 -5.33
CA ASN A 555 3.05 3.91 -4.14
C ASN A 555 2.07 4.76 -3.30
N PHE A 556 1.47 4.20 -2.26
CA PHE A 556 0.46 4.93 -1.48
C PHE A 556 1.02 5.97 -0.48
N GLN A 557 2.34 6.02 -0.28
CA GLN A 557 2.98 6.99 0.61
C GLN A 557 3.17 8.34 -0.09
N ASP A 558 3.68 8.30 -1.31
CA ASP A 558 4.09 9.45 -2.11
C ASP A 558 2.94 10.01 -2.97
N ASP A 559 3.07 11.27 -3.40
CA ASP A 559 2.26 11.81 -4.49
C ASP A 559 2.91 11.39 -5.83
N GLY A 560 2.13 10.74 -6.69
CA GLY A 560 2.62 10.23 -7.98
C GLY A 560 2.58 11.32 -9.06
N ASP A 561 3.60 11.38 -9.92
CA ASP A 561 3.61 12.32 -11.05
C ASP A 561 3.30 11.63 -12.38
N TYR A 562 2.31 12.15 -13.09
CA TYR A 562 2.01 11.73 -14.46
C TYR A 562 2.82 12.57 -15.46
N SER A 563 3.54 11.90 -16.35
CA SER A 563 4.03 12.48 -17.60
C SER A 563 3.97 11.44 -18.73
N ASP A 564 3.63 11.89 -19.94
CA ASP A 564 3.55 11.01 -21.11
C ASP A 564 4.90 10.33 -21.41
N ARG A 565 6.02 10.99 -21.05
CA ARG A 565 7.38 10.44 -21.13
C ARG A 565 7.57 9.22 -20.23
N ASN A 566 7.18 9.30 -18.96
CA ASN A 566 7.32 8.17 -18.03
C ASN A 566 6.32 7.05 -18.38
N MET A 567 5.12 7.41 -18.87
CA MET A 567 4.14 6.45 -19.38
C MET A 567 4.73 5.61 -20.53
N VAL A 568 5.19 6.28 -21.61
CA VAL A 568 5.79 5.60 -22.78
C VAL A 568 7.06 4.82 -22.41
N ALA A 569 7.85 5.29 -21.43
CA ALA A 569 8.99 4.53 -20.93
C ALA A 569 8.59 3.18 -20.30
N ARG A 570 7.52 3.14 -19.50
CA ARG A 570 7.01 1.88 -18.92
C ARG A 570 6.32 0.98 -19.94
N LEU A 571 5.51 1.55 -20.83
CA LEU A 571 4.88 0.83 -21.94
C LEU A 571 5.93 0.15 -22.82
N ASN A 572 6.99 0.88 -23.21
CA ASN A 572 8.03 0.34 -24.06
C ASN A 572 8.94 -0.67 -23.33
N GLY A 573 9.48 -0.30 -22.16
CA GLY A 573 10.53 -1.07 -21.47
C GLY A 573 10.03 -2.25 -20.63
N GLU A 574 8.91 -2.09 -19.93
CA GLU A 574 8.32 -3.16 -19.12
C GLU A 574 7.29 -3.95 -19.95
N LEU A 575 6.22 -3.31 -20.45
CA LEU A 575 5.11 -4.03 -21.07
C LEU A 575 5.46 -4.64 -22.44
N ALA A 576 6.04 -3.87 -23.36
CA ALA A 576 6.44 -4.40 -24.66
C ALA A 576 7.75 -5.21 -24.56
N ASP A 577 8.83 -4.62 -24.03
CA ASP A 577 10.15 -5.25 -24.09
C ASP A 577 10.35 -6.44 -23.16
N THR A 578 9.67 -6.49 -22.01
CA THR A 578 9.78 -7.63 -21.08
C THR A 578 8.63 -8.61 -21.28
N LEU A 579 7.36 -8.17 -21.22
CA LEU A 579 6.21 -9.08 -21.28
C LEU A 579 5.83 -9.46 -22.72
N GLY A 580 5.56 -8.48 -23.60
CA GLY A 580 5.12 -8.72 -24.98
C GLY A 580 6.13 -9.50 -25.83
N ASN A 581 7.42 -9.21 -25.67
CA ASN A 581 8.52 -9.97 -26.28
C ASN A 581 8.54 -11.43 -25.80
N LEU A 582 8.32 -11.70 -24.51
CA LEU A 582 8.36 -13.06 -23.95
C LEU A 582 7.20 -13.90 -24.47
N VAL A 583 5.98 -13.34 -24.54
CA VAL A 583 4.81 -13.96 -25.17
C VAL A 583 5.14 -14.33 -26.62
N SER A 584 5.64 -13.36 -27.39
CA SER A 584 5.99 -13.54 -28.81
C SER A 584 7.05 -14.64 -29.02
N ARG A 585 8.04 -14.75 -28.12
CA ARG A 585 9.07 -15.81 -28.14
C ARG A 585 8.49 -17.20 -27.87
N CYS A 586 7.46 -17.31 -27.02
CA CYS A 586 6.82 -18.60 -26.68
C CYS A 586 5.88 -19.12 -27.78
N VAL A 587 5.17 -18.23 -28.47
CA VAL A 587 4.10 -18.61 -29.42
C VAL A 587 4.51 -18.57 -30.89
N THR A 588 5.71 -18.07 -31.23
CA THR A 588 6.13 -17.97 -32.63
C THR A 588 6.34 -19.35 -33.28
N PRO A 589 5.76 -19.63 -34.47
CA PRO A 589 5.95 -20.89 -35.19
C PRO A 589 7.41 -21.21 -35.58
N LYS A 590 8.31 -20.21 -35.52
CA LYS A 590 9.76 -20.38 -35.74
C LYS A 590 10.49 -21.06 -34.59
N ILE A 591 9.86 -21.16 -33.41
CA ILE A 591 10.41 -21.79 -32.21
C ILE A 591 9.44 -22.90 -31.73
N ASN A 592 8.16 -22.56 -31.52
CA ASN A 592 7.13 -23.53 -31.17
C ASN A 592 6.49 -24.14 -32.44
N VAL A 593 7.28 -24.96 -33.15
CA VAL A 593 6.90 -25.55 -34.45
C VAL A 593 5.64 -26.43 -34.36
N GLY A 594 5.39 -27.07 -33.22
CA GLY A 594 4.21 -27.91 -33.00
C GLY A 594 2.91 -27.16 -32.66
N GLY A 595 3.00 -25.86 -32.34
CA GLY A 595 1.89 -25.05 -31.84
C GLY A 595 1.28 -25.61 -30.54
N VAL A 596 2.11 -26.12 -29.63
CA VAL A 596 1.67 -26.80 -28.40
C VAL A 596 2.53 -26.43 -27.19
N TRP A 597 2.01 -26.69 -26.01
CA TRP A 597 2.83 -26.91 -24.82
C TRP A 597 3.62 -28.21 -25.02
N PRO A 598 4.96 -28.18 -25.06
CA PRO A 598 5.75 -29.38 -25.32
C PRO A 598 5.95 -30.22 -24.06
N GLU A 599 6.35 -31.48 -24.24
CA GLU A 599 6.79 -32.34 -23.13
C GLU A 599 8.18 -31.90 -22.65
N PRO A 600 8.40 -31.66 -21.33
CA PRO A 600 9.73 -31.38 -20.81
C PRO A 600 10.57 -32.65 -20.68
N ALA A 601 11.82 -32.59 -21.13
CA ALA A 601 12.87 -33.52 -20.71
C ALA A 601 13.45 -33.09 -19.35
N GLU A 602 14.41 -33.87 -18.80
CA GLU A 602 14.98 -33.65 -17.47
C GLU A 602 15.42 -32.21 -17.18
N TYR A 603 15.05 -31.72 -15.98
CA TYR A 603 15.41 -30.40 -15.50
C TYR A 603 16.84 -30.36 -14.96
N ASN A 604 17.67 -29.48 -15.51
CA ASN A 604 19.00 -29.14 -14.99
C ASN A 604 18.90 -28.12 -13.84
N GLU A 605 20.03 -27.73 -13.25
CA GLU A 605 20.04 -26.86 -12.07
C GLU A 605 19.56 -25.42 -12.35
N THR A 606 19.81 -24.91 -13.55
CA THR A 606 19.29 -23.61 -14.00
C THR A 606 17.77 -23.65 -14.13
N ASP A 607 17.21 -24.75 -14.66
CA ASP A 607 15.77 -24.97 -14.72
C ASP A 607 15.16 -25.03 -13.32
N ARG A 608 15.78 -25.81 -12.41
CA ARG A 608 15.33 -25.98 -11.02
C ARG A 608 15.33 -24.65 -10.25
N THR A 609 16.37 -23.84 -10.44
CA THR A 609 16.49 -22.49 -9.86
C THR A 609 15.37 -21.57 -10.34
N LEU A 610 15.03 -21.62 -11.63
CA LEU A 610 13.91 -20.85 -12.18
C LEU A 610 12.56 -21.38 -11.69
N ILE A 611 12.31 -22.69 -11.75
CA ILE A 611 11.09 -23.34 -11.25
C ILE A 611 10.86 -23.05 -9.76
N ALA A 612 11.91 -23.03 -8.94
CA ALA A 612 11.82 -22.60 -7.55
C ALA A 612 11.36 -21.14 -7.45
N SER A 613 11.89 -20.24 -8.29
CA SER A 613 11.47 -18.83 -8.32
C SER A 613 10.01 -18.68 -8.75
N LEU A 614 9.54 -19.47 -9.73
CA LEU A 614 8.14 -19.46 -10.20
C LEU A 614 7.16 -19.85 -9.09
N ASN A 615 7.39 -20.96 -8.39
CA ASN A 615 6.49 -21.43 -7.33
C ASN A 615 6.41 -20.47 -6.13
N ASN A 616 7.48 -19.72 -5.86
CA ASN A 616 7.54 -18.78 -4.73
C ASN A 616 6.99 -17.38 -5.06
N LEU A 617 6.75 -17.07 -6.35
CA LEU A 617 6.03 -15.86 -6.75
C LEU A 617 4.58 -15.85 -6.22
N ALA A 618 3.97 -17.01 -6.03
CA ALA A 618 2.57 -17.13 -5.63
C ALA A 618 2.27 -16.52 -4.25
N GLY A 619 2.94 -17.00 -3.20
CA GLY A 619 2.76 -16.46 -1.84
C GLY A 619 3.29 -15.03 -1.71
N THR A 620 4.31 -14.68 -2.48
CA THR A 620 4.82 -13.31 -2.63
C THR A 620 3.73 -12.34 -3.07
N VAL A 621 3.04 -12.66 -4.15
CA VAL A 621 2.04 -11.78 -4.76
C VAL A 621 0.77 -11.74 -3.91
N ASP A 622 0.34 -12.87 -3.33
CA ASP A 622 -0.74 -12.91 -2.34
C ASP A 622 -0.44 -11.98 -1.14
N HIS A 623 0.76 -12.07 -0.57
CA HIS A 623 1.17 -11.25 0.57
C HIS A 623 1.13 -9.75 0.29
N TYR A 624 1.59 -9.33 -0.90
CA TYR A 624 1.54 -7.94 -1.31
C TYR A 624 0.11 -7.46 -1.62
N TYR A 625 -0.68 -8.22 -2.39
CA TYR A 625 -2.09 -7.90 -2.61
C TYR A 625 -2.93 -7.96 -1.33
N CYS A 626 -2.51 -8.70 -0.30
CA CYS A 626 -3.16 -8.70 1.02
C CYS A 626 -2.70 -7.55 1.94
N LEU A 627 -1.66 -6.76 1.58
CA LEU A 627 -1.36 -5.44 2.20
C LEU A 627 -2.00 -4.27 1.43
N PRO A 628 -2.69 -4.54 0.31
CA PRO A 628 -2.70 -3.68 -0.88
C PRO A 628 -1.40 -3.08 -1.46
N ASP A 629 -0.21 -3.63 -1.25
CA ASP A 629 1.01 -3.09 -1.92
C ASP A 629 1.12 -3.58 -3.38
N ILE A 630 0.26 -3.01 -4.24
CA ILE A 630 0.16 -3.36 -5.66
C ILE A 630 1.46 -3.03 -6.41
N GLN A 631 2.20 -1.99 -6.01
CA GLN A 631 3.46 -1.63 -6.67
C GLN A 631 4.51 -2.73 -6.47
N ASN A 632 4.70 -3.22 -5.25
CA ASN A 632 5.66 -4.30 -4.99
C ASN A 632 5.19 -5.67 -5.51
N ALA A 633 3.87 -5.93 -5.58
CA ALA A 633 3.34 -7.07 -6.31
C ALA A 633 3.76 -7.04 -7.80
N LEU A 634 3.58 -5.90 -8.47
CA LEU A 634 3.98 -5.71 -9.87
C LEU A 634 5.50 -5.82 -10.06
N ILE A 635 6.31 -5.24 -9.17
CA ILE A 635 7.77 -5.35 -9.22
C ILE A 635 8.21 -6.82 -9.15
N ALA A 636 7.69 -7.59 -8.18
CA ALA A 636 8.04 -9.00 -8.00
C ALA A 636 7.67 -9.87 -9.22
N ILE A 637 6.50 -9.64 -9.83
CA ILE A 637 6.11 -10.32 -11.07
C ILE A 637 7.06 -9.97 -12.21
N PHE A 638 7.44 -8.69 -12.34
CA PHE A 638 8.34 -8.24 -13.40
C PHE A 638 9.80 -8.68 -13.22
N ASP A 639 10.26 -8.93 -11.99
CA ASP A 639 11.56 -9.58 -11.76
C ASP A 639 11.58 -11.01 -12.27
N VAL A 640 10.51 -11.77 -12.06
CA VAL A 640 10.37 -13.13 -12.62
C VAL A 640 10.24 -13.09 -14.15
N LEU A 641 9.51 -12.13 -14.72
CA LEU A 641 9.46 -11.92 -16.19
C LEU A 641 10.83 -11.52 -16.78
N ARG A 642 11.65 -10.76 -16.05
CA ARG A 642 13.06 -10.50 -16.42
C ARG A 642 13.88 -11.79 -16.38
N SER A 643 13.78 -12.58 -15.32
CA SER A 643 14.48 -13.88 -15.19
C SER A 643 14.11 -14.86 -16.30
N LEU A 644 12.82 -14.93 -16.68
CA LEU A 644 12.34 -15.72 -17.82
C LEU A 644 12.96 -15.26 -19.15
N ASN A 645 13.08 -13.95 -19.39
CA ASN A 645 13.73 -13.43 -20.59
C ASN A 645 15.24 -13.73 -20.64
N VAL A 646 15.94 -13.68 -19.51
CA VAL A 646 17.35 -14.09 -19.40
C VAL A 646 17.48 -15.59 -19.71
N TYR A 647 16.72 -16.44 -19.04
CA TYR A 647 16.71 -17.90 -19.26
C TYR A 647 16.45 -18.29 -20.73
N VAL A 648 15.47 -17.66 -21.39
CA VAL A 648 15.21 -17.86 -22.83
C VAL A 648 16.38 -17.40 -23.69
N THR A 649 17.08 -16.34 -23.29
CA THR A 649 18.22 -15.81 -24.06
C THR A 649 19.44 -16.71 -23.95
N ASP A 650 19.76 -17.19 -22.75
CA ASP A 650 20.91 -18.08 -22.47
C ASP A 650 20.73 -19.46 -23.12
N ASN A 651 19.53 -20.03 -23.08
CA ASN A 651 19.22 -21.30 -23.75
C ASN A 651 19.08 -21.18 -25.28
N ALA A 652 18.97 -19.95 -25.82
CA ALA A 652 18.92 -19.65 -27.25
C ALA A 652 18.05 -20.61 -28.11
N PRO A 653 16.73 -20.76 -27.84
CA PRO A 653 15.89 -21.81 -28.41
C PRO A 653 15.76 -21.76 -29.95
N TRP A 654 16.03 -20.61 -30.57
CA TRP A 654 16.17 -20.46 -32.03
C TRP A 654 17.35 -21.24 -32.64
N LYS A 655 18.31 -21.69 -31.81
CA LYS A 655 19.31 -22.70 -32.17
C LYS A 655 18.80 -24.11 -31.90
N LEU A 656 18.25 -24.34 -30.70
CA LEU A 656 17.78 -25.66 -30.23
C LEU A 656 16.78 -26.31 -31.18
N VAL A 657 15.89 -25.53 -31.82
CA VAL A 657 14.94 -26.00 -32.85
C VAL A 657 15.59 -26.71 -34.06
N LYS A 658 16.91 -26.63 -34.22
CA LYS A 658 17.69 -27.34 -35.25
C LYS A 658 18.70 -28.35 -34.70
N THR A 659 18.90 -28.43 -33.38
CA THR A 659 20.01 -29.19 -32.78
C THR A 659 19.59 -30.12 -31.65
N ASP A 660 18.60 -29.73 -30.84
CA ASP A 660 18.12 -30.49 -29.69
C ASP A 660 16.66 -30.13 -29.40
N THR A 661 15.75 -30.98 -29.88
CA THR A 661 14.31 -30.82 -29.69
C THR A 661 13.84 -31.20 -28.28
N ALA A 662 14.58 -32.04 -27.56
CA ALA A 662 14.25 -32.44 -26.19
C ALA A 662 14.55 -31.29 -25.22
N ARG A 663 15.74 -30.67 -25.34
CA ARG A 663 16.09 -29.46 -24.57
C ARG A 663 15.18 -28.29 -24.91
N LEU A 664 14.81 -28.11 -26.19
CA LEU A 664 13.81 -27.11 -26.59
C LEU A 664 12.47 -27.33 -25.87
N GLY A 665 12.04 -28.59 -25.72
CA GLY A 665 10.83 -28.95 -24.98
C GLY A 665 10.86 -28.46 -23.53
N THR A 666 11.92 -28.80 -22.78
CA THR A 666 12.12 -28.32 -21.40
C THR A 666 12.11 -26.79 -21.33
N VAL A 667 12.88 -26.12 -22.19
CA VAL A 667 13.04 -24.65 -22.16
C VAL A 667 11.72 -23.94 -22.48
N LEU A 668 10.98 -24.39 -23.48
CA LEU A 668 9.67 -23.83 -23.81
C LEU A 668 8.65 -24.10 -22.70
N TYR A 669 8.56 -25.33 -22.18
CA TYR A 669 7.59 -25.66 -21.13
C TYR A 669 7.81 -24.83 -19.86
N VAL A 670 9.07 -24.72 -19.39
CA VAL A 670 9.42 -23.89 -18.23
C VAL A 670 9.08 -22.42 -18.46
N THR A 671 9.35 -21.90 -19.67
CA THR A 671 9.05 -20.51 -20.02
C THR A 671 7.55 -20.25 -20.09
N MET A 672 6.77 -21.16 -20.68
CA MET A 672 5.32 -21.02 -20.86
C MET A 672 4.57 -21.14 -19.53
N GLU A 673 4.96 -22.08 -18.65
CA GLU A 673 4.40 -22.15 -17.28
C GLU A 673 4.76 -20.89 -16.47
N GLY A 674 6.00 -20.41 -16.55
CA GLY A 674 6.39 -19.18 -15.86
C GLY A 674 5.64 -17.95 -16.35
N LEU A 675 5.45 -17.83 -17.66
CA LEU A 675 4.64 -16.78 -18.27
C LEU A 675 3.16 -16.90 -17.86
N ARG A 676 2.58 -18.11 -17.77
CA ARG A 676 1.23 -18.34 -17.26
C ARG A 676 1.09 -17.85 -15.81
N ILE A 677 2.01 -18.24 -14.92
CA ILE A 677 1.98 -17.86 -13.51
C ILE A 677 2.08 -16.33 -13.36
N CYS A 678 3.06 -15.70 -14.00
CA CYS A 678 3.19 -14.24 -14.00
C CYS A 678 1.94 -13.55 -14.57
N ASN A 679 1.41 -14.04 -15.70
CA ASN A 679 0.26 -13.43 -16.35
C ASN A 679 -1.04 -13.60 -15.54
N MET A 680 -1.23 -14.73 -14.87
CA MET A 680 -2.36 -14.96 -13.95
C MET A 680 -2.39 -13.90 -12.84
N PHE A 681 -1.22 -13.56 -12.31
CA PHE A 681 -1.05 -12.49 -11.31
C PHE A 681 -1.13 -11.07 -11.89
N LEU A 682 -1.11 -10.89 -13.21
CA LEU A 682 -1.34 -9.60 -13.88
C LEU A 682 -2.79 -9.38 -14.32
N GLN A 683 -3.64 -10.42 -14.36
CA GLN A 683 -5.09 -10.30 -14.61
C GLN A 683 -5.79 -9.23 -13.77
N PRO A 684 -5.43 -8.97 -12.50
CA PRO A 684 -6.06 -7.92 -11.70
C PRO A 684 -5.76 -6.50 -12.19
N VAL A 685 -4.61 -6.29 -12.83
CA VAL A 685 -4.12 -4.95 -13.26
C VAL A 685 -4.33 -4.73 -14.76
N MET A 686 -4.18 -5.79 -15.56
CA MET A 686 -4.28 -5.78 -17.01
C MET A 686 -5.28 -6.87 -17.49
N PRO A 687 -6.57 -6.78 -17.15
CA PRO A 687 -7.53 -7.86 -17.38
C PRO A 687 -7.75 -8.22 -18.86
N GLN A 688 -7.67 -7.24 -19.79
CA GLN A 688 -7.85 -7.50 -21.22
C GLN A 688 -6.59 -8.15 -21.80
N LYS A 689 -5.42 -7.56 -21.54
CA LYS A 689 -4.13 -8.03 -22.05
C LYS A 689 -3.71 -9.36 -21.43
N ALA A 690 -4.04 -9.60 -20.16
CA ALA A 690 -3.84 -10.90 -19.55
C ALA A 690 -4.74 -11.98 -20.18
N LYS A 691 -5.99 -11.65 -20.56
CA LYS A 691 -6.83 -12.58 -21.33
C LYS A 691 -6.23 -12.86 -22.72
N GLU A 692 -5.80 -11.82 -23.45
CA GLU A 692 -5.11 -11.99 -24.74
C GLU A 692 -3.91 -12.94 -24.63
N ILE A 693 -3.10 -12.81 -23.57
CA ILE A 693 -1.94 -13.68 -23.33
C ILE A 693 -2.36 -15.11 -22.99
N MET A 694 -3.39 -15.32 -22.14
CA MET A 694 -3.90 -16.66 -21.83
C MET A 694 -4.50 -17.34 -23.07
N ASP A 695 -5.22 -16.60 -23.90
CA ASP A 695 -5.79 -17.07 -25.17
C ASP A 695 -4.68 -17.41 -26.18
N ALA A 696 -3.67 -16.55 -26.34
CA ALA A 696 -2.52 -16.78 -27.22
C ALA A 696 -1.69 -18.01 -26.79
N LEU A 697 -1.54 -18.24 -25.48
CA LEU A 697 -0.93 -19.45 -24.93
C LEU A 697 -1.86 -20.68 -24.97
N GLY A 698 -3.15 -20.52 -25.25
CA GLY A 698 -4.13 -21.62 -25.23
C GLY A 698 -4.38 -22.20 -23.82
N VAL A 699 -4.17 -21.42 -22.76
CA VAL A 699 -4.40 -21.83 -21.37
C VAL A 699 -5.92 -22.04 -21.17
N PRO A 700 -6.40 -23.23 -20.77
CA PRO A 700 -7.82 -23.46 -20.55
C PRO A 700 -8.40 -22.54 -19.46
N GLU A 701 -9.63 -22.03 -19.63
CA GLU A 701 -10.26 -21.08 -18.69
C GLU A 701 -10.25 -21.62 -17.23
N ALA A 702 -10.45 -22.92 -17.05
CA ALA A 702 -10.45 -23.61 -15.74
C ALA A 702 -9.10 -23.61 -14.99
N VAL A 703 -8.00 -23.15 -15.60
CA VAL A 703 -6.68 -23.05 -14.95
C VAL A 703 -6.08 -21.62 -14.99
N ARG A 704 -6.93 -20.61 -15.17
CA ARG A 704 -6.57 -19.17 -15.15
C ARG A 704 -6.81 -18.50 -13.79
N MET A 705 -7.49 -19.16 -12.87
CA MET A 705 -7.83 -18.67 -11.53
C MET A 705 -7.63 -19.80 -10.52
N ASP A 706 -7.96 -19.54 -9.26
CA ASP A 706 -7.87 -20.42 -8.09
C ASP A 706 -6.44 -20.76 -7.64
N MET A 707 -6.28 -20.82 -6.30
CA MET A 707 -5.00 -21.13 -5.63
C MET A 707 -4.39 -22.48 -6.03
N GLU A 708 -5.20 -23.43 -6.51
CA GLU A 708 -4.70 -24.74 -7.00
C GLU A 708 -3.86 -24.62 -8.28
N ASN A 709 -4.05 -23.54 -9.06
CA ASN A 709 -3.31 -23.27 -10.28
C ASN A 709 -2.09 -22.36 -10.07
N TYR A 710 -1.82 -21.94 -8.84
CA TYR A 710 -0.67 -21.11 -8.46
C TYR A 710 0.71 -21.81 -8.60
N PRO A 711 0.85 -23.14 -8.38
CA PRO A 711 2.11 -23.85 -8.59
C PRO A 711 2.55 -23.95 -10.06
N PHE A 712 3.76 -24.45 -10.25
CA PHE A 712 4.32 -24.88 -11.54
C PHE A 712 3.86 -26.28 -11.95
N GLY A 713 3.67 -26.49 -13.26
CA GLY A 713 3.37 -27.80 -13.87
C GLY A 713 1.89 -28.05 -14.14
N ILE A 714 1.09 -26.98 -14.26
CA ILE A 714 -0.38 -27.06 -14.34
C ILE A 714 -0.87 -27.39 -15.75
N VAL A 715 -0.37 -26.69 -16.78
CA VAL A 715 -0.84 -26.96 -18.15
C VAL A 715 -0.20 -28.23 -18.69
N LYS A 716 -1.04 -29.15 -19.17
CA LYS A 716 -0.62 -30.45 -19.69
C LYS A 716 0.13 -30.30 -21.02
N PRO A 717 1.26 -30.98 -21.22
CA PRO A 717 1.87 -31.16 -22.54
C PRO A 717 0.84 -31.64 -23.59
N GLY A 718 1.06 -31.25 -24.84
CA GLY A 718 0.13 -31.48 -25.95
C GLY A 718 -1.02 -30.48 -26.07
N THR A 719 -1.29 -29.66 -25.03
CA THR A 719 -2.26 -28.56 -25.11
C THR A 719 -1.91 -27.62 -26.27
N LYS A 720 -2.89 -27.28 -27.11
CA LYS A 720 -2.70 -26.41 -28.28
C LYS A 720 -2.66 -24.94 -27.87
N ILE A 721 -1.71 -24.18 -28.42
CA ILE A 721 -1.66 -22.72 -28.24
C ILE A 721 -2.66 -22.03 -29.18
N GLY A 722 -3.17 -20.85 -28.81
CA GLY A 722 -3.94 -20.00 -29.73
C GLY A 722 -3.06 -19.29 -30.77
N GLY A 723 -1.82 -18.98 -30.42
CA GLY A 723 -0.88 -18.22 -31.24
C GLY A 723 -1.15 -16.71 -31.22
N LEU A 724 -0.56 -16.00 -32.17
CA LEU A 724 -0.88 -14.60 -32.49
C LEU A 724 -1.14 -14.51 -33.99
N ALA A 725 -2.06 -13.65 -34.41
CA ALA A 725 -2.31 -13.37 -35.82
C ALA A 725 -1.09 -12.69 -36.47
N GLU A 726 -0.99 -12.76 -37.80
CA GLU A 726 0.12 -12.13 -38.52
C GLU A 726 0.10 -10.61 -38.31
N GLY A 727 1.23 -10.07 -37.83
CA GLY A 727 1.37 -8.65 -37.45
C GLY A 727 0.81 -8.29 -36.07
N GLN A 728 0.14 -9.19 -35.35
CA GLN A 728 -0.38 -8.92 -34.01
C GLN A 728 0.74 -8.90 -32.95
N VAL A 729 0.72 -7.88 -32.08
CA VAL A 729 1.53 -7.79 -30.87
C VAL A 729 0.64 -7.50 -29.66
N ILE A 730 1.01 -7.99 -28.48
CA ILE A 730 0.25 -7.72 -27.25
C ILE A 730 0.33 -6.24 -26.87
N PHE A 731 1.54 -5.69 -26.86
CA PHE A 731 1.83 -4.28 -26.60
C PHE A 731 2.64 -3.71 -27.76
N GLN A 732 2.08 -2.72 -28.46
CA GLN A 732 2.76 -1.98 -29.51
C GLN A 732 3.62 -0.88 -28.86
N LYS A 733 4.87 -0.72 -29.29
CA LYS A 733 5.72 0.39 -28.83
C LYS A 733 5.24 1.72 -29.39
N VAL A 734 5.33 2.76 -28.57
CA VAL A 734 4.96 4.14 -28.90
C VAL A 734 6.21 5.02 -28.89
N THR A 735 6.29 5.98 -29.81
CA THR A 735 7.31 7.02 -29.83
C THR A 735 6.62 8.35 -29.64
N LEU A 736 7.05 9.16 -28.67
CA LEU A 736 6.53 10.51 -28.51
C LEU A 736 6.98 11.42 -29.67
N PRO A 737 6.22 12.48 -29.99
CA PRO A 737 6.73 13.56 -30.84
C PRO A 737 8.06 14.08 -30.29
N ALA A 738 8.98 14.46 -31.18
CA ALA A 738 10.15 15.21 -30.77
C ALA A 738 9.69 16.57 -30.22
N GLU A 739 10.21 16.99 -29.07
CA GLU A 739 10.00 18.36 -28.59
C GLU A 739 10.52 19.34 -29.63
N GLU A 740 9.68 20.29 -30.07
CA GLU A 740 10.10 21.39 -30.93
C GLU A 740 11.01 22.34 -30.13
N GLY A 741 12.30 22.00 -30.08
CA GLY A 741 13.32 22.80 -29.41
C GLY A 741 13.33 24.23 -29.95
N ASN A 742 13.45 25.21 -29.05
CA ASN A 742 13.36 26.65 -29.32
C ASN A 742 14.46 27.17 -30.27
N ALA A 743 14.35 26.87 -31.57
CA ALA A 743 15.20 27.36 -32.65
C ALA A 743 14.78 28.76 -33.14
N ALA A 744 14.35 29.63 -32.23
CA ALA A 744 13.65 30.88 -32.55
C ALA A 744 14.05 32.06 -31.62
N GLN A 745 15.32 32.15 -31.18
CA GLN A 745 15.78 33.35 -30.48
C GLN A 745 17.27 33.70 -30.72
N GLY A 746 17.52 34.58 -31.69
CA GLY A 746 18.45 35.70 -31.46
C GLY A 746 19.92 35.58 -31.89
N ASP A 747 20.27 34.85 -32.96
CA ASP A 747 21.59 35.01 -33.58
C ASP A 747 21.65 36.32 -34.41
N SER A 748 21.74 37.46 -33.71
CA SER A 748 21.59 38.79 -34.29
C SER A 748 22.51 39.87 -33.67
N LYS A 749 23.75 39.51 -33.31
CA LYS A 749 24.80 40.46 -32.91
C LYS A 749 26.17 40.16 -33.53
N LYS A 750 26.31 40.33 -34.86
CA LYS A 750 27.63 40.41 -35.54
C LYS A 750 27.64 40.98 -36.96
N ALA A 751 27.07 42.18 -37.17
CA ALA A 751 27.38 43.00 -38.35
C ALA A 751 27.09 44.50 -38.08
N MET A 752 28.14 45.34 -38.22
CA MET A 752 28.16 46.81 -38.09
C MET A 752 27.55 47.39 -36.80
#